data_AF-A0A930UA59-F1
#
_entry.id   AF-A0A930UA59-F1
#
_cell.length_a   1.000
_cell.length_b   1.000
_cell.length_c   1.000
_cell.angle_alpha   90.00
_cell.angle_beta   90.00
_cell.angle_gamma   90.00
#
_symmetry.space_group_name_H-M   'P 1'
#
loop_
_entity.id
_entity.type
_entity.pdbx_description
1 polymer ?
#
loop_
_entity_poly.entity_id
_entity_poly.type
_entity_poly.pdbx_seq_one_letter_code
_entity_poly.pdbx_strand_id
1 'polypeptide(L)'
;MKATKKKVEELSVIKTSENLMPDSTENNDFPVVAIGSSAGGLETLELFFKNMPEDNGMAFVNVQHLDPNHVGMMPELLQRMTTMAVFQATDAIKVRPNCVYVIPPNKSMSILNNTLYLFATIETHGIRLPIDIFFRSMANDRQEKSIGIILSGMGSDGSLGVKAIKEKNGFVLVQEPSTAKFDGMPRSAIDAIIPDVIAPVEELPARLIELLQFMPKHKIDLEIDSKNKSNLDKIIILLREQTGHDFSMYKKSTLFRRIERRKGIHKIDKIQNYVRFMQENPKETEILFKELLIGVTNFFRDPEVWKKLGQQILPEMLEKLPNGYTLRAWVTGCSTGEEAYTLAIVFKEALAKNNNYRNLSLQIFATDLDIEAIEKARKGVFPPNIVADVSPERLSQFFNGDSEGYRVNAVIREMVVFAPQNVIKDPPFTKLDILTCRNMLIYMEPELQKKLMALFNYSLKPGGIMILGSAETLGSDNEGFEVLDNKLKIFKRSLIPQESRLLDFPSSFSITNKTKPEMKQPQKVVENIQTLADQILLQQFTPASVLVNEKGDIIYITGRTGKYLEPVAGKANWNIYAMLREGLRIVFPAAFQKALKTYDAVKLQNVKVENGKVCFVNITIQRLEKPETIKDMILIVFNDVAEIVESKVTNLKTNKESYNVQQKELELELNQCYEDLQTVREEMQTSQEELKSTNEELQSTNEELQSTNEELTTSKEEMQSLNEELQTVNSELQNKVADFSRANNDMKNLLNSTEIATLFLDKELNIRRFTDPIAEIFKVRASDIGRPFTDLVSDLKYPEIGTNAKLVIKNLTSIETETETNDGRWFSIKIMPYRTIDDHIDGLVLTFTNITKAKKLEIELKEANVSLQLNRETHYRHLFESAKDGILMLDAETGKITDVNPFLIDLLGYSKEEFLEKAIWEIGFLKDIVANKEKFLELQKKRIIHYDNLPLESLKGKKIYVEFISNKYTVADHKVIQCFIRDITEKKLAEEILLKNK
;
A
#
# COMPACT_ATOMS: atom_id res chain seq x y z
N MET A 1 -93.08 25.10 -25.86
CA MET A 1 -92.68 23.85 -26.54
C MET A 1 -91.23 24.04 -27.01
N LYS A 2 -90.32 23.09 -26.79
CA LYS A 2 -90.03 21.88 -27.62
C LYS A 2 -89.63 22.26 -29.07
N ALA A 3 -88.47 21.87 -29.60
CA ALA A 3 -87.31 21.22 -28.95
C ALA A 3 -86.01 21.32 -29.80
N THR A 4 -84.95 21.92 -29.26
CA THR A 4 -83.57 21.87 -29.82
C THR A 4 -82.47 22.22 -28.79
N LYS A 5 -82.62 21.79 -27.53
CA LYS A 5 -81.61 22.10 -26.48
C LYS A 5 -81.40 21.02 -25.41
N LYS A 6 -81.73 19.75 -25.69
CA LYS A 6 -81.61 18.66 -24.70
C LYS A 6 -80.94 17.40 -25.27
N LYS A 7 -79.60 17.43 -25.36
CA LYS A 7 -78.75 16.21 -25.45
C LYS A 7 -77.29 16.44 -25.02
N VAL A 8 -77.06 17.32 -24.03
CA VAL A 8 -75.72 17.62 -23.45
C VAL A 8 -75.74 17.53 -21.90
N GLU A 9 -76.91 17.30 -21.28
CA GLU A 9 -77.09 17.18 -19.83
C GLU A 9 -77.18 15.71 -19.41
N GLU A 10 -76.11 14.92 -19.57
CA GLU A 10 -76.02 13.57 -18.95
C GLU A 10 -74.59 13.00 -18.88
N LEU A 11 -73.59 13.81 -18.45
CA LEU A 11 -72.22 13.34 -18.13
C LEU A 11 -71.39 14.41 -17.36
N SER A 12 -71.88 14.92 -16.23
CA SER A 12 -71.25 16.05 -15.53
C SER A 12 -71.37 16.09 -14.00
N VAL A 13 -71.49 14.96 -13.31
CA VAL A 13 -71.41 14.90 -11.83
C VAL A 13 -70.63 13.67 -11.31
N ILE A 14 -69.30 13.81 -11.22
CA ILE A 14 -68.51 13.21 -10.12
C ILE A 14 -67.60 14.32 -9.61
N LYS A 15 -67.70 14.66 -8.32
CA LYS A 15 -66.88 15.70 -7.70
C LYS A 15 -65.59 15.10 -7.16
N THR A 16 -64.45 15.45 -7.73
CA THR A 16 -63.17 15.40 -7.00
C THR A 16 -63.10 16.63 -6.09
N SER A 17 -62.97 16.41 -4.78
CA SER A 17 -62.94 17.47 -3.78
C SER A 17 -61.61 18.23 -3.77
N GLU A 18 -61.67 19.54 -3.99
CA GLU A 18 -60.54 20.45 -3.76
C GLU A 18 -60.26 20.54 -2.25
N ASN A 19 -59.28 19.78 -1.75
CA ASN A 19 -58.72 20.01 -0.42
C ASN A 19 -57.78 21.23 -0.49
N LEU A 20 -58.35 22.41 -0.25
CA LEU A 20 -57.61 23.63 0.08
C LEU A 20 -56.63 23.33 1.23
N MET A 21 -55.32 23.35 0.94
CA MET A 21 -54.30 23.12 1.96
C MET A 21 -54.16 24.34 2.87
N PRO A 22 -53.95 24.16 4.19
CA PRO A 22 -53.71 25.28 5.10
C PRO A 22 -52.34 25.93 4.84
N ASP A 23 -52.31 27.24 4.71
CA ASP A 23 -51.09 28.04 4.79
C ASP A 23 -50.55 27.99 6.24
N SER A 24 -49.69 27.01 6.52
CA SER A 24 -48.84 26.99 7.71
C SER A 24 -47.42 27.32 7.32
N THR A 25 -46.83 28.35 7.95
CA THR A 25 -45.52 28.93 7.63
C THR A 25 -44.43 27.85 7.50
N GLU A 26 -44.01 27.54 6.27
CA GLU A 26 -43.08 26.44 6.00
C GLU A 26 -41.70 26.68 6.62
N ASN A 27 -41.38 25.94 7.67
CA ASN A 27 -40.01 25.85 8.18
C ASN A 27 -39.16 25.02 7.20
N ASN A 28 -38.50 25.70 6.25
CA ASN A 28 -37.69 25.10 5.17
C ASN A 28 -36.45 24.28 5.65
N ASP A 29 -36.19 24.23 6.95
CA ASP A 29 -34.92 23.76 7.53
C ASP A 29 -35.02 22.38 8.21
N PHE A 30 -35.11 21.32 7.39
CA PHE A 30 -35.26 19.93 7.82
C PHE A 30 -34.27 18.97 7.11
N PRO A 31 -33.98 17.76 7.66
CA PRO A 31 -33.14 16.76 7.01
C PRO A 31 -33.86 16.07 5.84
N VAL A 32 -33.11 15.72 4.80
CA VAL A 32 -33.60 14.92 3.66
C VAL A 32 -32.84 13.61 3.60
N VAL A 33 -33.59 12.52 3.58
CA VAL A 33 -33.10 11.14 3.58
C VAL A 33 -33.31 10.57 2.19
N ALA A 34 -32.22 10.36 1.44
CA ALA A 34 -32.27 9.64 0.17
C ALA A 34 -32.03 8.15 0.41
N ILE A 35 -32.95 7.29 -0.04
CA ILE A 35 -32.81 5.84 0.05
C ILE A 35 -32.50 5.28 -1.33
N GLY A 36 -31.30 4.74 -1.49
CA GLY A 36 -30.82 4.06 -2.69
C GLY A 36 -31.02 2.55 -2.58
N SER A 37 -31.64 1.94 -3.60
CA SER A 37 -31.83 0.48 -3.68
C SER A 37 -31.90 -0.01 -5.13
N SER A 38 -31.82 -1.33 -5.34
CA SER A 38 -31.94 -1.95 -6.65
C SER A 38 -32.70 -3.28 -6.53
N ALA A 39 -32.13 -4.39 -6.98
CA ALA A 39 -32.67 -5.74 -6.78
C ALA A 39 -32.93 -6.04 -5.28
N GLY A 40 -34.10 -6.60 -4.97
CA GLY A 40 -34.54 -6.83 -3.58
C GLY A 40 -34.98 -5.56 -2.82
N GLY A 41 -34.88 -4.37 -3.44
CA GLY A 41 -35.13 -3.09 -2.77
C GLY A 41 -36.52 -2.95 -2.15
N LEU A 42 -37.58 -3.45 -2.79
CA LEU A 42 -38.96 -3.35 -2.29
C LEU A 42 -39.11 -3.96 -0.90
N GLU A 43 -38.71 -5.22 -0.71
CA GLU A 43 -38.80 -5.95 0.56
C GLU A 43 -38.07 -5.18 1.70
N THR A 44 -36.93 -4.55 1.38
CA THR A 44 -36.20 -3.72 2.35
C THR A 44 -36.85 -2.37 2.61
N LEU A 45 -37.48 -1.74 1.61
CA LEU A 45 -38.22 -0.48 1.79
C LEU A 45 -39.48 -0.70 2.64
N GLU A 46 -40.23 -1.78 2.40
CA GLU A 46 -41.39 -2.15 3.22
C GLU A 46 -40.99 -2.35 4.68
N LEU A 47 -39.90 -3.09 4.93
CA LEU A 47 -39.37 -3.38 6.26
C LEU A 47 -38.82 -2.12 6.98
N PHE A 48 -38.21 -1.20 6.23
CA PHE A 48 -37.75 0.09 6.74
C PHE A 48 -38.94 0.98 7.13
N PHE A 49 -39.88 1.23 6.22
CA PHE A 49 -40.99 2.16 6.46
C PHE A 49 -41.99 1.65 7.51
N LYS A 50 -42.19 0.33 7.61
CA LYS A 50 -42.98 -0.29 8.68
C LYS A 50 -42.44 -0.01 10.09
N ASN A 51 -41.14 0.22 10.22
CA ASN A 51 -40.46 0.56 11.48
C ASN A 51 -40.19 2.07 11.63
N MET A 52 -40.70 2.91 10.71
CA MET A 52 -40.45 4.37 10.70
C MET A 52 -41.67 5.15 11.22
N PRO A 53 -41.57 5.88 12.35
CA PRO A 53 -42.62 6.76 12.87
C PRO A 53 -43.10 7.84 11.90
N GLU A 54 -44.37 8.21 12.00
CA GLU A 54 -45.06 9.14 11.07
C GLU A 54 -44.55 10.59 11.18
N ASP A 55 -44.52 11.13 12.40
CA ASP A 55 -44.02 12.47 12.70
C ASP A 55 -42.56 12.39 13.14
N ASN A 56 -41.67 12.52 12.16
CA ASN A 56 -40.22 12.34 12.33
C ASN A 56 -39.41 13.57 11.90
N GLY A 57 -40.04 14.57 11.29
CA GLY A 57 -39.43 15.83 10.89
C GLY A 57 -38.50 15.75 9.68
N MET A 58 -38.45 14.63 8.96
CA MET A 58 -37.61 14.41 7.78
C MET A 58 -38.45 14.28 6.51
N ALA A 59 -37.83 14.48 5.34
CA ALA A 59 -38.40 14.07 4.07
C ALA A 59 -37.63 12.88 3.48
N PHE A 60 -38.34 11.88 2.96
CA PHE A 60 -37.73 10.70 2.35
C PHE A 60 -37.81 10.76 0.83
N VAL A 61 -36.71 10.41 0.15
CA VAL A 61 -36.65 10.35 -1.32
C VAL A 61 -36.08 9.00 -1.76
N ASN A 62 -36.95 8.14 -2.24
CA ASN A 62 -36.63 6.78 -2.66
C ASN A 62 -36.18 6.78 -4.12
N VAL A 63 -34.93 6.39 -4.35
CA VAL A 63 -34.29 6.32 -5.66
C VAL A 63 -33.93 4.86 -5.94
N GLN A 64 -34.56 4.26 -6.94
CA GLN A 64 -34.35 2.87 -7.31
C GLN A 64 -34.04 2.74 -8.81
N HIS A 65 -33.27 1.72 -9.16
CA HIS A 65 -33.24 1.18 -10.52
C HIS A 65 -34.61 0.57 -10.88
N LEU A 66 -35.50 1.39 -11.44
CA LEU A 66 -36.78 0.95 -12.02
C LEU A 66 -36.61 0.55 -13.49
N ASP A 67 -37.14 -0.61 -13.85
CA ASP A 67 -37.18 -1.13 -15.23
C ASP A 67 -37.95 -0.16 -16.17
N PRO A 68 -37.44 0.12 -17.39
CA PRO A 68 -38.08 1.03 -18.34
C PRO A 68 -39.51 0.70 -18.75
N ASN A 69 -39.90 -0.57 -18.73
CA ASN A 69 -41.17 -1.06 -19.25
C ASN A 69 -42.19 -1.36 -18.15
N HIS A 70 -41.81 -1.24 -16.87
CA HIS A 70 -42.67 -1.60 -15.75
C HIS A 70 -43.53 -0.41 -15.30
N VAL A 71 -44.86 -0.61 -15.26
CA VAL A 71 -45.82 0.38 -14.74
C VAL A 71 -45.69 0.45 -13.22
N GLY A 72 -44.86 1.37 -12.73
CA GLY A 72 -44.40 1.37 -11.35
C GLY A 72 -45.46 1.71 -10.30
N MET A 73 -46.13 0.69 -9.77
CA MET A 73 -47.02 0.74 -8.60
C MET A 73 -46.29 1.05 -7.26
N MET A 74 -45.01 1.41 -7.29
CA MET A 74 -44.17 1.64 -6.11
C MET A 74 -44.75 2.66 -5.10
N PRO A 75 -45.34 3.81 -5.52
CA PRO A 75 -46.00 4.71 -4.58
C PRO A 75 -47.21 4.05 -3.87
N GLU A 76 -47.98 3.25 -4.61
CA GLU A 76 -49.20 2.59 -4.14
C GLU A 76 -48.92 1.42 -3.20
N LEU A 77 -47.80 0.73 -3.41
CA LEU A 77 -47.27 -0.30 -2.51
C LEU A 77 -46.78 0.32 -1.20
N LEU A 78 -45.91 1.33 -1.28
CA LEU A 78 -45.38 2.01 -0.09
C LEU A 78 -46.47 2.72 0.72
N GLN A 79 -47.49 3.29 0.08
CA GLN A 79 -48.62 3.94 0.77
C GLN A 79 -49.48 2.95 1.59
N ARG A 80 -49.37 1.64 1.36
CA ARG A 80 -49.99 0.59 2.21
C ARG A 80 -49.13 0.25 3.43
N MET A 81 -47.85 0.57 3.42
CA MET A 81 -46.87 0.22 4.46
C MET A 81 -46.50 1.40 5.36
N THR A 82 -46.76 2.64 4.94
CA THR A 82 -46.64 3.84 5.78
C THR A 82 -47.86 4.74 5.66
N THR A 83 -48.18 5.40 6.77
CA THR A 83 -49.19 6.46 6.93
C THR A 83 -48.67 7.84 6.54
N MET A 84 -47.34 8.02 6.36
CA MET A 84 -46.79 9.19 5.69
C MET A 84 -47.35 9.30 4.27
N ALA A 85 -47.52 10.52 3.77
CA ALA A 85 -48.01 10.74 2.42
C ALA A 85 -46.93 10.36 1.38
N VAL A 86 -47.24 9.40 0.51
CA VAL A 86 -46.35 8.90 -0.54
C VAL A 86 -46.71 9.52 -1.87
N PHE A 87 -45.76 10.23 -2.48
CA PHE A 87 -45.91 10.89 -3.77
C PHE A 87 -44.97 10.26 -4.80
N GLN A 88 -45.44 10.04 -6.03
CA GLN A 88 -44.53 9.94 -7.16
C GLN A 88 -43.97 11.34 -7.42
N ALA A 89 -42.64 11.47 -7.54
CA ALA A 89 -42.04 12.76 -7.83
C ALA A 89 -42.48 13.24 -9.23
N THR A 90 -42.97 14.48 -9.31
CA THR A 90 -43.19 15.21 -10.57
C THR A 90 -42.08 16.23 -10.77
N ASP A 91 -41.98 16.83 -11.95
CA ASP A 91 -41.02 17.91 -12.15
C ASP A 91 -41.39 19.15 -11.31
N ALA A 92 -40.37 19.88 -10.85
CA ALA A 92 -40.45 21.04 -9.97
C ALA A 92 -41.27 20.84 -8.68
N ILE A 93 -41.42 19.61 -8.15
CA ILE A 93 -42.16 19.37 -6.89
C ILE A 93 -41.34 19.77 -5.67
N LYS A 94 -41.95 20.53 -4.74
CA LYS A 94 -41.30 20.90 -3.48
C LYS A 94 -41.34 19.76 -2.46
N VAL A 95 -40.19 19.50 -1.85
CA VAL A 95 -40.00 18.55 -0.75
C VAL A 95 -40.56 19.13 0.55
N ARG A 96 -41.29 18.31 1.32
CA ARG A 96 -41.86 18.63 2.64
C ARG A 96 -41.54 17.52 3.65
N PRO A 97 -41.44 17.82 4.95
CA PRO A 97 -41.25 16.80 5.99
C PRO A 97 -42.46 15.88 6.14
N ASN A 98 -42.26 14.71 6.78
CA ASN A 98 -43.23 13.63 7.00
C ASN A 98 -43.88 13.12 5.69
N CYS A 99 -43.15 13.22 4.58
CA CYS A 99 -43.56 12.80 3.24
C CYS A 99 -42.50 11.89 2.61
N VAL A 100 -42.95 10.97 1.75
CA VAL A 100 -42.09 10.06 0.97
C VAL A 100 -42.25 10.37 -0.51
N TYR A 101 -41.14 10.56 -1.22
CA TYR A 101 -41.11 10.86 -2.66
C TYR A 101 -40.45 9.71 -3.41
N VAL A 102 -41.07 9.19 -4.46
CA VAL A 102 -40.57 8.05 -5.25
C VAL A 102 -40.18 8.52 -6.65
N ILE A 103 -38.96 8.20 -7.11
CA ILE A 103 -38.53 8.52 -8.47
C ILE A 103 -39.42 7.80 -9.52
N PRO A 104 -39.94 8.49 -10.55
CA PRO A 104 -40.68 7.84 -11.64
C PRO A 104 -39.77 7.01 -12.57
N PRO A 105 -40.30 5.98 -13.25
CA PRO A 105 -39.54 5.19 -14.23
C PRO A 105 -39.02 6.06 -15.38
N ASN A 106 -37.92 5.63 -16.01
CA ASN A 106 -37.21 6.33 -17.09
C ASN A 106 -36.77 7.77 -16.84
N LYS A 107 -36.77 8.27 -15.60
CA LYS A 107 -36.19 9.58 -15.26
C LYS A 107 -34.85 9.46 -14.53
N SER A 108 -34.10 10.55 -14.60
CA SER A 108 -33.07 10.92 -13.64
C SER A 108 -33.60 12.09 -12.81
N MET A 109 -33.15 12.23 -11.56
CA MET A 109 -33.69 13.23 -10.61
C MET A 109 -32.56 13.98 -9.91
N SER A 110 -32.77 15.24 -9.57
CA SER A 110 -31.87 16.04 -8.73
C SER A 110 -32.65 16.99 -7.84
N ILE A 111 -32.07 17.42 -6.72
CA ILE A 111 -32.66 18.41 -5.81
C ILE A 111 -31.90 19.74 -5.87
N LEU A 112 -32.64 20.86 -5.84
CA LEU A 112 -32.12 22.22 -5.69
C LEU A 112 -33.15 23.10 -4.97
N ASN A 113 -32.74 23.84 -3.95
CA ASN A 113 -33.58 24.70 -3.11
C ASN A 113 -34.84 24.00 -2.56
N ASN A 114 -34.69 22.78 -2.01
CA ASN A 114 -35.81 21.93 -1.57
C ASN A 114 -36.80 21.51 -2.68
N THR A 115 -36.46 21.67 -3.95
CA THR A 115 -37.31 21.29 -5.10
C THR A 115 -36.66 20.14 -5.87
N LEU A 116 -37.43 19.08 -6.16
CA LEU A 116 -37.01 17.99 -7.03
C LEU A 116 -37.25 18.37 -8.50
N TYR A 117 -36.25 18.15 -9.34
CA TYR A 117 -36.29 18.35 -10.78
C TYR A 117 -36.08 17.02 -11.50
N LEU A 118 -36.88 16.79 -12.55
CA LEU A 118 -36.85 15.56 -13.34
C LEU A 118 -36.28 15.78 -14.73
N PHE A 119 -35.27 14.98 -15.06
CA PHE A 119 -34.60 15.01 -16.35
C PHE A 119 -34.96 13.77 -17.16
N ALA A 120 -34.84 13.89 -18.49
CA ALA A 120 -34.71 12.69 -19.34
C ALA A 120 -33.56 11.81 -18.82
N THR A 121 -33.62 10.51 -19.10
CA THR A 121 -32.66 9.54 -18.56
C THR A 121 -31.24 9.90 -19.01
N ILE A 122 -30.38 10.27 -18.06
CA ILE A 122 -28.99 10.66 -18.36
C ILE A 122 -28.14 9.38 -18.38
N GLU A 123 -28.00 8.78 -19.56
CA GLU A 123 -27.11 7.64 -19.78
C GLU A 123 -25.66 8.11 -19.91
N THR A 124 -24.94 8.15 -18.80
CA THR A 124 -23.48 8.26 -18.80
C THR A 124 -22.87 6.97 -19.36
N HIS A 125 -22.56 6.99 -20.65
CA HIS A 125 -21.83 5.93 -21.36
C HIS A 125 -22.51 4.55 -21.30
N GLY A 126 -23.85 4.53 -21.42
CA GLY A 126 -24.67 3.32 -21.38
C GLY A 126 -24.97 2.77 -19.98
N ILE A 127 -24.45 3.40 -18.91
CA ILE A 127 -24.75 3.04 -17.52
C ILE A 127 -25.62 4.13 -16.89
N ARG A 128 -26.78 3.71 -16.38
CA ARG A 128 -27.72 4.56 -15.62
C ARG A 128 -27.30 4.53 -14.15
N LEU A 129 -27.04 5.71 -13.55
CA LEU A 129 -26.60 5.85 -12.15
C LEU A 129 -27.51 6.84 -11.37
N PRO A 130 -28.81 6.54 -11.21
CA PRO A 130 -29.76 7.48 -10.64
C PRO A 130 -29.49 7.83 -9.18
N ILE A 131 -28.93 6.90 -8.39
CA ILE A 131 -28.66 7.09 -6.96
C ILE A 131 -27.44 8.00 -6.77
N ASP A 132 -26.33 7.73 -7.46
CA ASP A 132 -25.13 8.59 -7.44
C ASP A 132 -25.45 10.02 -7.88
N ILE A 133 -26.25 10.19 -8.95
CA ILE A 133 -26.68 11.52 -9.43
C ILE A 133 -27.51 12.24 -8.35
N PHE A 134 -28.54 11.58 -7.80
CA PHE A 134 -29.40 12.23 -6.82
C PHE A 134 -28.65 12.56 -5.53
N PHE A 135 -27.86 11.62 -4.98
CA PHE A 135 -27.08 11.81 -3.76
C PHE A 135 -26.03 12.93 -3.93
N ARG A 136 -25.35 13.02 -5.09
CA ARG A 136 -24.44 14.14 -5.42
C ARG A 136 -25.18 15.49 -5.42
N SER A 137 -26.42 15.56 -5.92
CA SER A 137 -27.22 16.80 -5.87
C SER A 137 -27.65 17.15 -4.44
N MET A 138 -28.15 16.17 -3.67
CA MET A 138 -28.61 16.35 -2.30
C MET A 138 -27.48 16.77 -1.35
N ALA A 139 -26.28 16.20 -1.49
CA ALA A 139 -25.11 16.63 -0.73
C ALA A 139 -24.82 18.13 -0.92
N ASN A 140 -24.94 18.63 -2.16
CA ASN A 140 -24.70 20.04 -2.46
C ASN A 140 -25.85 20.96 -2.00
N ASP A 141 -27.11 20.52 -2.04
CA ASP A 141 -28.26 21.33 -1.62
C ASP A 141 -28.49 21.34 -0.10
N ARG A 142 -28.38 20.18 0.56
CA ARG A 142 -28.69 20.01 2.00
C ARG A 142 -27.46 20.01 2.91
N GLN A 143 -26.25 19.91 2.33
CA GLN A 143 -24.97 19.89 3.06
C GLN A 143 -24.98 18.84 4.20
N GLU A 144 -24.75 19.25 5.45
CA GLU A 144 -24.74 18.38 6.63
C GLU A 144 -26.11 17.76 6.98
N LYS A 145 -27.20 18.27 6.38
CA LYS A 145 -28.57 17.73 6.52
C LYS A 145 -28.96 16.76 5.41
N SER A 146 -28.01 16.40 4.54
CA SER A 146 -28.14 15.28 3.61
C SER A 146 -27.92 13.95 4.36
N ILE A 147 -28.79 12.96 4.12
CA ILE A 147 -28.66 11.63 4.72
C ILE A 147 -28.82 10.59 3.62
N GLY A 148 -27.80 9.77 3.39
CA GLY A 148 -27.85 8.67 2.42
C GLY A 148 -28.11 7.34 3.11
N ILE A 149 -29.04 6.55 2.61
CA ILE A 149 -29.25 5.16 3.02
C ILE A 149 -29.04 4.25 1.81
N ILE A 150 -28.18 3.25 1.92
CA ILE A 150 -27.99 2.20 0.89
C ILE A 150 -28.57 0.89 1.42
N LEU A 151 -29.55 0.35 0.69
CA LEU A 151 -30.19 -0.94 0.96
C LEU A 151 -29.80 -1.98 -0.11
N SER A 152 -30.38 -3.18 -0.04
CA SER A 152 -30.19 -4.29 -0.98
C SER A 152 -30.19 -3.84 -2.45
N GLY A 153 -29.21 -4.36 -3.20
CA GLY A 153 -29.06 -4.08 -4.62
C GLY A 153 -27.80 -4.65 -5.25
N MET A 154 -27.83 -4.83 -6.57
CA MET A 154 -26.67 -5.20 -7.39
C MET A 154 -25.94 -3.97 -7.92
N GLY A 155 -24.62 -4.10 -8.15
CA GLY A 155 -23.78 -3.04 -8.71
C GLY A 155 -23.24 -2.06 -7.67
N SER A 156 -22.74 -0.91 -8.13
CA SER A 156 -22.04 0.08 -7.31
C SER A 156 -22.74 1.45 -7.21
N ASP A 157 -23.95 1.61 -7.76
CA ASP A 157 -24.66 2.90 -7.74
C ASP A 157 -24.95 3.36 -6.30
N GLY A 158 -24.85 4.66 -6.06
CA GLY A 158 -24.87 5.28 -4.74
C GLY A 158 -23.48 5.39 -4.07
N SER A 159 -22.46 4.66 -4.51
CA SER A 159 -21.12 4.67 -3.86
C SER A 159 -20.36 6.00 -4.01
N LEU A 160 -20.53 6.71 -5.13
CA LEU A 160 -19.99 8.07 -5.32
C LEU A 160 -20.88 9.13 -4.68
N GLY A 161 -22.18 8.83 -4.55
CA GLY A 161 -23.17 9.61 -3.82
C GLY A 161 -22.87 9.68 -2.32
N VAL A 162 -22.64 8.54 -1.68
CA VAL A 162 -22.31 8.49 -0.25
C VAL A 162 -20.95 9.14 0.05
N LYS A 163 -19.97 9.00 -0.85
CA LYS A 163 -18.72 9.80 -0.83
C LYS A 163 -19.04 11.31 -0.75
N ALA A 164 -19.87 11.84 -1.66
CA ALA A 164 -20.25 13.25 -1.66
C ALA A 164 -20.99 13.68 -0.38
N ILE A 165 -21.90 12.86 0.14
CA ILE A 165 -22.62 13.11 1.40
C ILE A 165 -21.65 13.23 2.58
N LYS A 166 -20.68 12.30 2.74
CA LYS A 166 -19.67 12.37 3.82
C LYS A 166 -18.74 13.59 3.68
N GLU A 167 -18.42 14.03 2.45
CA GLU A 167 -17.65 15.26 2.19
C GLU A 167 -18.40 16.50 2.69
N LYS A 168 -19.71 16.58 2.42
CA LYS A 168 -20.57 17.67 2.90
C LYS A 168 -21.07 17.47 4.33
N ASN A 169 -20.54 16.46 5.02
CA ASN A 169 -20.77 16.12 6.43
C ASN A 169 -22.17 15.60 6.76
N GLY A 170 -22.94 15.18 5.75
CA GLY A 170 -24.15 14.40 5.95
C GLY A 170 -23.87 13.02 6.54
N PHE A 171 -24.93 12.30 6.94
CA PHE A 171 -24.84 10.94 7.49
C PHE A 171 -25.03 9.89 6.40
N VAL A 172 -24.36 8.74 6.55
CA VAL A 172 -24.60 7.58 5.69
C VAL A 172 -24.86 6.34 6.53
N LEU A 173 -26.00 5.70 6.26
CA LEU A 173 -26.39 4.42 6.82
C LEU A 173 -26.38 3.37 5.71
N VAL A 174 -25.95 2.15 6.02
CA VAL A 174 -25.90 1.05 5.05
C VAL A 174 -26.54 -0.19 5.68
N GLN A 175 -27.35 -0.91 4.92
CA GLN A 175 -27.84 -2.23 5.32
C GLN A 175 -26.67 -3.18 5.56
N GLU A 176 -26.69 -3.93 6.66
CA GLU A 176 -25.67 -4.94 6.93
C GLU A 176 -25.64 -5.99 5.79
N PRO A 177 -24.49 -6.19 5.09
CA PRO A 177 -24.41 -7.05 3.90
C PRO A 177 -24.92 -8.48 4.09
N SER A 178 -24.73 -9.05 5.28
CA SER A 178 -25.23 -10.38 5.70
C SER A 178 -26.77 -10.50 5.66
N THR A 179 -27.48 -9.38 5.76
CA THR A 179 -28.96 -9.31 5.72
C THR A 179 -29.51 -8.93 4.34
N ALA A 180 -28.65 -8.57 3.39
CA ALA A 180 -29.05 -8.07 2.09
C ALA A 180 -29.30 -9.21 1.10
N LYS A 181 -30.48 -9.22 0.47
CA LYS A 181 -30.83 -10.17 -0.60
C LYS A 181 -29.87 -10.08 -1.79
N PHE A 182 -29.36 -8.89 -2.05
CA PHE A 182 -28.22 -8.62 -2.92
C PHE A 182 -27.30 -7.60 -2.22
N ASP A 183 -26.07 -8.01 -1.93
CA ASP A 183 -25.17 -7.30 -1.02
C ASP A 183 -24.12 -6.42 -1.73
N GLY A 184 -24.08 -6.44 -3.06
CA GLY A 184 -23.12 -5.69 -3.88
C GLY A 184 -23.15 -4.18 -3.65
N MET A 185 -24.34 -3.56 -3.64
CA MET A 185 -24.47 -2.13 -3.34
C MET A 185 -24.05 -1.80 -1.89
N PRO A 186 -24.54 -2.51 -0.85
CA PRO A 186 -24.03 -2.38 0.51
C PRO A 186 -22.51 -2.50 0.65
N ARG A 187 -21.88 -3.54 0.07
CA ARG A 187 -20.41 -3.71 0.10
C ARG A 187 -19.70 -2.54 -0.59
N SER A 188 -20.12 -2.18 -1.80
CA SER A 188 -19.52 -1.08 -2.57
C SER A 188 -19.60 0.26 -1.82
N ALA A 189 -20.67 0.51 -1.05
CA ALA A 189 -20.77 1.69 -0.19
C ALA A 189 -19.80 1.64 1.02
N ILE A 190 -19.62 0.46 1.64
CA ILE A 190 -18.68 0.22 2.75
C ILE A 190 -17.21 0.28 2.30
N ASP A 191 -16.90 -0.15 1.07
CA ASP A 191 -15.56 -0.06 0.49
C ASP A 191 -15.20 1.38 0.05
N ALA A 192 -16.21 2.19 -0.28
CA ALA A 192 -16.05 3.57 -0.73
C ALA A 192 -15.89 4.60 0.42
N ILE A 193 -16.50 4.36 1.59
CA ILE A 193 -16.43 5.22 2.78
C ILE A 193 -16.55 4.40 4.07
N ILE A 194 -16.21 4.97 5.22
CA ILE A 194 -16.67 4.47 6.53
C ILE A 194 -18.12 4.97 6.75
N PRO A 195 -19.15 4.11 6.80
CA PRO A 195 -20.51 4.54 7.13
C PRO A 195 -20.65 4.93 8.61
N ASP A 196 -21.74 5.62 8.96
CA ASP A 196 -22.05 5.99 10.35
C ASP A 196 -22.87 4.91 11.06
N VAL A 197 -23.65 4.12 10.30
CA VAL A 197 -24.38 2.94 10.77
C VAL A 197 -24.24 1.84 9.73
N ILE A 198 -23.93 0.62 10.19
CA ILE A 198 -24.13 -0.62 9.46
C ILE A 198 -24.99 -1.48 10.37
N ALA A 199 -26.20 -1.86 9.94
CA ALA A 199 -27.15 -2.62 10.75
C ALA A 199 -28.23 -3.30 9.88
N PRO A 200 -28.97 -4.29 10.41
CA PRO A 200 -30.18 -4.81 9.78
C PRO A 200 -31.21 -3.71 9.49
N VAL A 201 -31.99 -3.87 8.42
CA VAL A 201 -32.92 -2.82 7.93
C VAL A 201 -33.95 -2.39 8.97
N GLU A 202 -34.35 -3.32 9.84
CA GLU A 202 -35.27 -3.10 10.96
C GLU A 202 -34.73 -2.11 12.00
N GLU A 203 -33.41 -2.08 12.20
CA GLU A 203 -32.77 -1.14 13.14
C GLU A 203 -32.53 0.24 12.53
N LEU A 204 -32.38 0.35 11.20
CA LEU A 204 -31.97 1.60 10.55
C LEU A 204 -32.89 2.81 10.88
N PRO A 205 -34.23 2.70 10.93
CA PRO A 205 -35.10 3.79 11.39
C PRO A 205 -34.80 4.26 12.81
N ALA A 206 -34.60 3.33 13.75
CA ALA A 206 -34.30 3.66 15.14
C ALA A 206 -32.93 4.35 15.26
N ARG A 207 -31.89 3.79 14.62
CA ARG A 207 -30.54 4.37 14.62
C ARG A 207 -30.50 5.75 13.95
N LEU A 208 -31.29 5.97 12.90
CA LEU A 208 -31.45 7.27 12.24
C LEU A 208 -32.04 8.33 13.17
N ILE A 209 -33.12 7.98 13.89
CA ILE A 209 -33.76 8.88 14.87
C ILE A 209 -32.80 9.20 16.02
N GLU A 210 -32.04 8.22 16.52
CA GLU A 210 -31.03 8.44 17.55
C GLU A 210 -29.93 9.41 17.08
N LEU A 211 -29.37 9.21 15.89
CA LEU A 211 -28.37 10.14 15.33
C LEU A 211 -28.89 11.57 15.18
N LEU A 212 -30.17 11.74 14.85
CA LEU A 212 -30.79 13.06 14.69
C LEU A 212 -31.06 13.77 16.03
N GLN A 213 -31.20 13.05 17.14
CA GLN A 213 -31.23 13.66 18.48
C GLN A 213 -29.88 14.28 18.86
N PHE A 214 -28.77 13.73 18.35
CA PHE A 214 -27.41 14.24 18.55
C PHE A 214 -26.94 15.20 17.43
N MET A 215 -27.76 15.49 16.42
CA MET A 215 -27.42 16.52 15.43
C MET A 215 -27.35 17.91 16.10
N PRO A 216 -26.26 18.69 15.90
CA PRO A 216 -26.13 20.00 16.51
C PRO A 216 -27.17 20.97 15.94
N LYS A 217 -28.17 21.34 16.76
CA LYS A 217 -29.17 22.35 16.38
C LYS A 217 -28.45 23.65 16.00
N HIS A 218 -28.74 24.14 14.79
CA HIS A 218 -27.76 24.87 13.99
C HIS A 218 -27.53 26.34 14.41
N LYS A 219 -26.84 26.54 15.54
CA LYS A 219 -26.06 27.75 15.84
C LYS A 219 -25.11 27.51 17.02
N ILE A 220 -23.91 26.99 16.73
CA ILE A 220 -22.77 27.14 17.64
C ILE A 220 -22.12 28.48 17.30
N ASP A 221 -22.64 29.57 17.86
CA ASP A 221 -21.87 30.80 17.98
C ASP A 221 -20.64 30.48 18.87
N LEU A 222 -19.42 30.74 18.36
CA LEU A 222 -18.19 30.07 18.79
C LEU A 222 -17.56 30.60 20.09
N GLU A 223 -18.37 30.84 21.13
CA GLU A 223 -17.89 30.88 22.51
C GLU A 223 -17.59 29.46 23.00
N ILE A 224 -16.45 28.92 22.55
CA ILE A 224 -15.88 27.68 23.08
C ILE A 224 -15.47 27.95 24.53
N ASP A 225 -16.33 27.59 25.50
CA ASP A 225 -16.01 27.68 26.93
C ASP A 225 -14.63 27.07 27.21
N SER A 226 -13.88 27.77 28.05
CA SER A 226 -12.60 27.37 28.65
C SER A 226 -12.47 25.87 28.93
N LYS A 227 -13.52 25.23 29.47
CA LYS A 227 -13.56 23.80 29.78
C LYS A 227 -13.62 22.92 28.53
N ASN A 228 -14.41 23.31 27.53
CA ASN A 228 -14.48 22.59 26.25
C ASN A 228 -13.19 22.75 25.44
N LYS A 229 -12.54 23.92 25.51
CA LYS A 229 -11.20 24.13 24.94
C LYS A 229 -10.17 23.17 25.55
N SER A 230 -10.09 23.10 26.89
CA SER A 230 -9.20 22.17 27.58
C SER A 230 -9.47 20.69 27.25
N ASN A 231 -10.72 20.30 26.98
CA ASN A 231 -11.04 18.93 26.60
C ASN A 231 -10.74 18.64 25.12
N LEU A 232 -10.91 19.60 24.20
CA LEU A 232 -10.41 19.48 22.82
C LEU A 232 -8.89 19.30 22.79
N ASP A 233 -8.16 20.12 23.55
CA ASP A 233 -6.70 20.07 23.57
C ASP A 233 -6.19 18.70 24.09
N LYS A 234 -6.92 18.03 25.00
CA LYS A 234 -6.66 16.62 25.40
C LYS A 234 -6.89 15.61 24.28
N ILE A 235 -7.96 15.76 23.48
CA ILE A 235 -8.23 14.88 22.32
C ILE A 235 -7.10 15.02 21.29
N ILE A 236 -6.62 16.24 21.06
CA ILE A 236 -5.49 16.51 20.17
C ILE A 236 -4.19 15.90 20.71
N ILE A 237 -3.97 15.90 22.03
CA ILE A 237 -2.83 15.21 22.66
C ILE A 237 -2.95 13.69 22.46
N LEU A 238 -4.10 13.07 22.75
CA LEU A 238 -4.32 11.62 22.55
C LEU A 238 -4.11 11.19 21.10
N LEU A 239 -4.66 11.95 20.14
CA LEU A 239 -4.40 11.76 18.71
C LEU A 239 -2.90 11.84 18.39
N ARG A 240 -2.19 12.85 18.93
CA ARG A 240 -0.76 13.05 18.67
C ARG A 240 0.10 11.94 19.29
N GLU A 241 -0.22 11.47 20.48
CA GLU A 241 0.50 10.41 21.18
C GLU A 241 0.30 9.03 20.53
N GLN A 242 -0.92 8.70 20.10
CA GLN A 242 -1.24 7.38 19.53
C GLN A 242 -0.99 7.30 18.01
N THR A 243 -1.14 8.40 17.26
CA THR A 243 -0.96 8.40 15.79
C THR A 243 0.34 9.08 15.32
N GLY A 244 0.98 9.90 16.16
CA GLY A 244 2.16 10.67 15.78
C GLY A 244 1.88 11.92 14.92
N HIS A 245 0.60 12.24 14.65
CA HIS A 245 0.15 13.39 13.86
C HIS A 245 -0.46 14.50 14.72
N ASP A 246 -0.14 15.76 14.42
CA ASP A 246 -0.60 16.90 15.22
C ASP A 246 -1.73 17.69 14.55
N PHE A 247 -2.89 17.71 15.20
CA PHE A 247 -4.07 18.47 14.77
C PHE A 247 -4.20 19.84 15.48
N SER A 248 -3.20 20.28 16.27
CA SER A 248 -3.26 21.55 17.04
C SER A 248 -3.56 22.80 16.19
N MET A 249 -3.12 22.80 14.94
CA MET A 249 -3.28 23.87 13.95
C MET A 249 -4.32 23.53 12.85
N TYR A 250 -5.23 22.59 13.10
CA TYR A 250 -6.40 22.34 12.26
C TYR A 250 -7.61 23.13 12.76
N LYS A 251 -8.51 23.49 11.84
CA LYS A 251 -9.68 24.34 12.11
C LYS A 251 -10.54 23.77 13.22
N LYS A 252 -10.57 24.45 14.37
CA LYS A 252 -11.20 23.91 15.59
C LYS A 252 -12.68 23.62 15.42
N SER A 253 -13.39 24.40 14.61
CA SER A 253 -14.80 24.13 14.23
C SER A 253 -14.99 22.82 13.46
N THR A 254 -14.03 22.44 12.60
CA THR A 254 -14.05 21.17 11.86
C THR A 254 -13.74 20.00 12.79
N LEU A 255 -12.73 20.13 13.65
CA LEU A 255 -12.40 19.12 14.66
C LEU A 255 -13.60 18.88 15.61
N PHE A 256 -14.18 19.93 16.18
CA PHE A 256 -15.33 19.83 17.07
C PHE A 256 -16.51 19.14 16.40
N ARG A 257 -16.87 19.48 15.15
CA ARG A 257 -18.00 18.85 14.46
C ARG A 257 -17.78 17.36 14.15
N ARG A 258 -16.53 16.92 13.94
CA ARG A 258 -16.19 15.48 13.84
C ARG A 258 -16.25 14.78 15.21
N ILE A 259 -15.75 15.43 16.26
CA ILE A 259 -15.80 14.91 17.64
C ILE A 259 -17.24 14.79 18.13
N GLU A 260 -18.10 15.79 17.90
CA GLU A 260 -19.52 15.75 18.25
C GLU A 260 -20.29 14.66 17.49
N ARG A 261 -19.89 14.35 16.25
CA ARG A 261 -20.42 13.21 15.49
C ARG A 261 -20.04 11.86 16.09
N ARG A 262 -18.76 11.64 16.43
CA ARG A 262 -18.31 10.44 17.15
C ARG A 262 -19.00 10.29 18.52
N LYS A 263 -19.15 11.40 19.25
CA LYS A 263 -19.93 11.46 20.50
C LYS A 263 -21.38 11.03 20.31
N GLY A 264 -22.05 11.50 19.26
CA GLY A 264 -23.43 11.10 18.94
C GLY A 264 -23.57 9.62 18.63
N ILE A 265 -22.67 9.05 17.83
CA ILE A 265 -22.62 7.61 17.51
C ILE A 265 -22.51 6.77 18.80
N HIS A 266 -21.69 7.19 19.77
CA HIS A 266 -21.51 6.51 21.05
C HIS A 266 -22.49 6.93 22.15
N LYS A 267 -23.44 7.84 21.87
CA LYS A 267 -24.42 8.40 22.83
C LYS A 267 -23.75 9.07 24.05
N ILE A 268 -22.65 9.79 23.83
CA ILE A 268 -21.86 10.45 24.88
C ILE A 268 -22.12 11.97 24.88
N ASP A 269 -22.93 12.46 25.81
CA ASP A 269 -23.31 13.89 25.87
C ASP A 269 -22.12 14.84 26.01
N LYS A 270 -21.17 14.51 26.90
CA LYS A 270 -20.12 15.43 27.38
C LYS A 270 -18.75 15.09 26.78
N ILE A 271 -18.07 16.09 26.22
CA ILE A 271 -16.73 15.92 25.63
C ILE A 271 -15.69 15.37 26.63
N GLN A 272 -15.83 15.69 27.93
CA GLN A 272 -15.00 15.10 28.99
C GLN A 272 -15.18 13.57 29.13
N ASN A 273 -16.40 13.07 28.96
CA ASN A 273 -16.68 11.63 28.99
C ASN A 273 -16.10 10.96 27.73
N TYR A 274 -16.12 11.66 26.59
CA TYR A 274 -15.53 11.17 25.33
C TYR A 274 -14.00 11.10 25.39
N VAL A 275 -13.33 12.08 26.02
CA VAL A 275 -11.88 12.00 26.32
C VAL A 275 -11.57 10.72 27.11
N ARG A 276 -12.36 10.43 28.16
CA ARG A 276 -12.19 9.22 28.96
C ARG A 276 -12.46 7.95 28.14
N PHE A 277 -13.51 7.94 27.33
CA PHE A 277 -13.86 6.81 26.46
C PHE A 277 -12.74 6.48 25.46
N MET A 278 -12.09 7.50 24.85
CA MET A 278 -10.89 7.31 24.01
C MET A 278 -9.70 6.75 24.79
N GLN A 279 -9.48 7.19 26.03
CA GLN A 279 -8.42 6.66 26.89
C GLN A 279 -8.65 5.19 27.26
N GLU A 280 -9.91 4.79 27.46
CA GLU A 280 -10.31 3.40 27.75
C GLU A 280 -10.39 2.54 26.47
N ASN A 281 -10.52 3.14 25.28
CA ASN A 281 -10.70 2.44 23.99
C ASN A 281 -9.80 3.03 22.87
N PRO A 282 -8.53 2.63 22.76
CA PRO A 282 -7.59 3.18 21.76
C PRO A 282 -8.07 3.11 20.30
N LYS A 283 -8.88 2.10 19.95
CA LYS A 283 -9.51 1.98 18.63
C LYS A 283 -10.40 3.17 18.26
N GLU A 284 -10.99 3.87 19.23
CA GLU A 284 -11.78 5.07 18.95
C GLU A 284 -10.88 6.23 18.50
N THR A 285 -9.62 6.30 18.97
CA THR A 285 -8.64 7.28 18.47
C THR A 285 -8.26 6.98 17.02
N GLU A 286 -8.09 5.71 16.65
CA GLU A 286 -7.86 5.30 15.26
C GLU A 286 -9.04 5.66 14.34
N ILE A 287 -10.28 5.41 14.79
CA ILE A 287 -11.48 5.73 14.01
C ILE A 287 -11.70 7.25 13.92
N LEU A 288 -11.51 8.00 15.02
CA LEU A 288 -11.55 9.46 15.00
C LEU A 288 -10.48 10.03 14.05
N PHE A 289 -9.26 9.50 14.09
CA PHE A 289 -8.18 9.88 13.17
C PHE A 289 -8.59 9.68 11.71
N LYS A 290 -9.13 8.51 11.37
CA LYS A 290 -9.68 8.25 10.01
C LYS A 290 -10.84 9.20 9.65
N GLU A 291 -11.72 9.57 10.58
CA GLU A 291 -12.80 10.54 10.32
C GLU A 291 -12.29 12.00 10.19
N LEU A 292 -11.12 12.33 10.75
CA LEU A 292 -10.43 13.60 10.47
C LEU A 292 -9.75 13.61 9.09
N LEU A 293 -9.36 12.45 8.55
CA LEU A 293 -8.79 12.29 7.22
C LEU A 293 -9.91 12.17 6.16
N ILE A 294 -10.36 13.30 5.61
CA ILE A 294 -11.44 13.35 4.62
C ILE A 294 -10.91 12.94 3.23
N GLY A 295 -10.71 11.63 3.03
CA GLY A 295 -10.22 11.03 1.78
C GLY A 295 -11.22 11.03 0.60
N VAL A 296 -12.17 11.97 0.54
CA VAL A 296 -13.14 12.00 -0.57
C VAL A 296 -12.52 12.67 -1.78
N THR A 297 -12.21 11.85 -2.78
CA THR A 297 -11.68 12.27 -4.09
C THR A 297 -12.36 11.50 -5.23
N ASN A 298 -12.17 11.99 -6.46
CA ASN A 298 -12.65 11.39 -7.70
C ASN A 298 -11.78 11.85 -8.91
N PHE A 299 -11.87 11.13 -10.03
CA PHE A 299 -11.10 11.45 -11.24
C PHE A 299 -11.50 12.81 -11.83
N PHE A 300 -10.52 13.53 -12.39
CA PHE A 300 -10.72 14.84 -13.03
C PHE A 300 -11.45 15.91 -12.19
N ARG A 301 -11.43 15.81 -10.86
CA ARG A 301 -12.03 16.77 -9.91
C ARG A 301 -11.73 18.23 -10.30
N ASP A 302 -12.77 19.05 -10.44
CA ASP A 302 -12.77 20.35 -11.14
C ASP A 302 -12.23 20.27 -12.60
N PRO A 303 -12.99 19.72 -13.57
CA PRO A 303 -12.47 19.37 -14.91
C PRO A 303 -11.80 20.51 -15.69
N GLU A 304 -12.23 21.75 -15.51
CA GLU A 304 -11.64 22.92 -16.19
C GLU A 304 -10.18 23.19 -15.75
N VAL A 305 -9.77 22.79 -14.53
CA VAL A 305 -8.38 22.87 -14.06
C VAL A 305 -7.49 21.96 -14.91
N TRP A 306 -7.90 20.71 -15.08
CA TRP A 306 -7.17 19.70 -15.86
C TRP A 306 -7.12 20.02 -17.35
N LYS A 307 -8.21 20.57 -17.88
CA LYS A 307 -8.32 21.10 -19.25
C LYS A 307 -7.35 22.26 -19.48
N LYS A 308 -7.32 23.26 -18.58
CA LYS A 308 -6.37 24.39 -18.62
C LYS A 308 -4.91 23.91 -18.54
N LEU A 309 -4.64 22.95 -17.64
CA LEU A 309 -3.32 22.34 -17.47
C LEU A 309 -2.85 21.62 -18.75
N GLY A 310 -3.66 20.70 -19.29
CA GLY A 310 -3.30 19.87 -20.44
C GLY A 310 -3.31 20.58 -21.80
N GLN A 311 -4.12 21.64 -21.97
CA GLN A 311 -4.27 22.33 -23.25
C GLN A 311 -3.39 23.59 -23.41
N GLN A 312 -2.89 24.16 -22.30
CA GLN A 312 -2.12 25.42 -22.34
C GLN A 312 -0.82 25.33 -21.55
N ILE A 313 -0.90 25.00 -20.25
CA ILE A 313 0.24 25.13 -19.33
C ILE A 313 1.30 24.05 -19.58
N LEU A 314 0.90 22.77 -19.66
CA LEU A 314 1.84 21.68 -19.94
C LEU A 314 2.54 21.86 -21.31
N PRO A 315 1.84 22.16 -22.42
CA PRO A 315 2.51 22.48 -23.68
C PRO A 315 3.57 23.59 -23.56
N GLU A 316 3.23 24.72 -22.95
CA GLU A 316 4.16 25.86 -22.78
C GLU A 316 5.39 25.51 -21.92
N MET A 317 5.23 24.62 -20.93
CA MET A 317 6.33 24.08 -20.14
C MET A 317 7.20 23.12 -20.96
N LEU A 318 6.58 22.17 -21.67
CA LEU A 318 7.27 21.06 -22.36
C LEU A 318 8.11 21.55 -23.55
N GLU A 319 7.68 22.59 -24.25
CA GLU A 319 8.47 23.23 -25.31
C GLU A 319 9.81 23.82 -24.83
N LYS A 320 9.88 24.22 -23.55
CA LYS A 320 11.04 24.90 -22.95
C LYS A 320 12.05 23.94 -22.31
N LEU A 321 11.76 22.63 -22.30
CA LEU A 321 12.57 21.61 -21.65
C LEU A 321 13.55 20.90 -22.60
N PRO A 322 14.73 20.47 -22.12
CA PRO A 322 15.71 19.77 -22.95
C PRO A 322 15.29 18.31 -23.24
N ASN A 323 15.89 17.73 -24.28
CA ASN A 323 15.67 16.33 -24.67
C ASN A 323 15.98 15.36 -23.52
N GLY A 324 15.09 14.40 -23.27
CA GLY A 324 15.25 13.38 -22.22
C GLY A 324 15.03 13.89 -20.79
N TYR A 325 14.46 15.09 -20.60
CA TYR A 325 14.20 15.65 -19.28
C TYR A 325 13.04 14.94 -18.57
N THR A 326 13.26 14.58 -17.30
CA THR A 326 12.22 14.06 -16.39
C THR A 326 11.66 15.19 -15.55
N LEU A 327 10.40 15.55 -15.81
CA LEU A 327 9.62 16.41 -14.93
C LEU A 327 9.33 15.68 -13.62
N ARG A 328 9.32 16.41 -12.50
CA ARG A 328 8.99 15.87 -11.18
C ARG A 328 7.79 16.61 -10.60
N ALA A 329 6.69 15.89 -10.37
CA ALA A 329 5.49 16.42 -9.75
C ALA A 329 5.31 15.91 -8.32
N TRP A 330 4.67 16.69 -7.44
CA TRP A 330 4.23 16.24 -6.12
C TRP A 330 2.71 16.45 -5.98
N VAL A 331 2.00 15.40 -5.58
CA VAL A 331 0.57 15.38 -5.26
C VAL A 331 0.45 15.17 -3.75
N THR A 332 0.12 16.23 -3.00
CA THR A 332 -0.10 16.15 -1.55
C THR A 332 -1.58 15.98 -1.24
N GLY A 333 -1.92 15.02 -0.37
CA GLY A 333 -3.32 14.65 -0.10
C GLY A 333 -3.90 13.81 -1.24
N CYS A 334 -3.13 12.86 -1.79
CA CYS A 334 -3.54 12.11 -2.97
C CYS A 334 -4.72 11.15 -2.74
N SER A 335 -5.01 10.83 -1.48
CA SER A 335 -5.97 9.80 -1.04
C SER A 335 -5.87 8.52 -1.88
N THR A 336 -6.98 8.04 -2.43
CA THR A 336 -7.12 6.80 -3.21
C THR A 336 -6.51 6.87 -4.63
N GLY A 337 -5.83 7.97 -4.96
CA GLY A 337 -4.91 8.08 -6.09
C GLY A 337 -5.48 8.74 -7.34
N GLU A 338 -6.79 9.01 -7.39
CA GLU A 338 -7.49 9.55 -8.57
C GLU A 338 -6.85 10.84 -9.12
N GLU A 339 -6.37 11.75 -8.27
CA GLU A 339 -5.68 12.99 -8.71
C GLU A 339 -4.30 12.71 -9.32
N ALA A 340 -3.53 11.79 -8.74
CA ALA A 340 -2.19 11.44 -9.26
C ALA A 340 -2.29 10.73 -10.62
N TYR A 341 -3.25 9.82 -10.77
CA TYR A 341 -3.55 9.17 -12.04
C TYR A 341 -4.14 10.15 -13.07
N THR A 342 -4.99 11.09 -12.64
CA THR A 342 -5.48 12.19 -13.49
C THR A 342 -4.31 13.01 -14.05
N LEU A 343 -3.35 13.43 -13.22
CA LEU A 343 -2.17 14.19 -13.67
C LEU A 343 -1.30 13.39 -14.66
N ALA A 344 -1.12 12.08 -14.43
CA ALA A 344 -0.38 11.20 -15.35
C ALA A 344 -1.08 11.06 -16.71
N ILE A 345 -2.41 10.90 -16.73
CA ILE A 345 -3.23 10.84 -17.95
C ILE A 345 -3.15 12.17 -18.72
N VAL A 346 -3.38 13.31 -18.05
CA VAL A 346 -3.32 14.65 -18.68
C VAL A 346 -1.92 14.94 -19.26
N PHE A 347 -0.86 14.46 -18.62
CA PHE A 347 0.50 14.55 -19.17
C PHE A 347 0.68 13.71 -20.44
N LYS A 348 0.17 12.46 -20.48
CA LYS A 348 0.22 11.63 -21.69
C LYS A 348 -0.63 12.20 -22.83
N GLU A 349 -1.79 12.77 -22.52
CA GLU A 349 -2.62 13.50 -23.50
C GLU A 349 -1.94 14.76 -24.05
N ALA A 350 -1.22 15.51 -23.20
CA ALA A 350 -0.44 16.66 -23.64
C ALA A 350 0.72 16.21 -24.56
N LEU A 351 1.44 15.14 -24.19
CA LEU A 351 2.51 14.58 -25.02
C LEU A 351 2.00 14.09 -26.39
N ALA A 352 0.86 13.40 -26.42
CA ALA A 352 0.30 12.84 -27.66
C ALA A 352 -0.16 13.89 -28.69
N LYS A 353 -0.31 15.17 -28.29
CA LYS A 353 -0.80 16.24 -29.16
C LYS A 353 0.28 16.96 -29.98
N ASN A 354 1.54 16.99 -29.52
CA ASN A 354 2.65 17.56 -30.28
C ASN A 354 3.73 16.51 -30.55
N ASN A 355 3.85 16.09 -31.82
CA ASN A 355 4.83 15.11 -32.32
C ASN A 355 6.32 15.51 -32.16
N ASN A 356 6.62 16.63 -31.47
CA ASN A 356 7.95 17.20 -31.31
C ASN A 356 8.58 16.94 -29.92
N TYR A 357 7.88 16.29 -28.98
CA TYR A 357 8.41 16.11 -27.63
C TYR A 357 9.54 15.08 -27.55
N ARG A 358 10.72 15.59 -27.20
CA ARG A 358 11.99 14.89 -27.25
C ARG A 358 12.18 14.01 -26.01
N ASN A 359 11.64 12.79 -26.04
CA ASN A 359 11.77 11.76 -24.99
C ASN A 359 11.50 12.25 -23.55
N LEU A 360 10.54 13.18 -23.38
CA LEU A 360 10.20 13.75 -22.08
C LEU A 360 9.43 12.74 -21.22
N SER A 361 9.76 12.69 -19.92
CA SER A 361 9.08 11.83 -18.95
C SER A 361 8.60 12.61 -17.73
N LEU A 362 7.66 12.03 -16.98
CA LEU A 362 7.13 12.60 -15.74
C LEU A 362 7.18 11.54 -14.65
N GLN A 363 7.74 11.91 -13.49
CA GLN A 363 7.66 11.15 -12.26
C GLN A 363 6.81 11.93 -11.24
N ILE A 364 5.74 11.31 -10.77
CA ILE A 364 4.80 11.88 -9.81
C ILE A 364 5.06 11.23 -8.44
N PHE A 365 5.44 12.02 -7.44
CA PHE A 365 5.42 11.62 -6.05
C PHE A 365 4.01 11.89 -5.52
N ALA A 366 3.29 10.86 -5.08
CA ALA A 366 1.93 10.98 -4.59
C ALA A 366 1.86 10.54 -3.13
N THR A 367 1.39 11.43 -2.26
CA THR A 367 1.53 11.23 -0.82
C THR A 367 0.32 11.65 -0.01
N ASP A 368 0.01 10.85 1.01
CA ASP A 368 -1.09 11.06 1.94
C ASP A 368 -0.69 10.67 3.38
N LEU A 369 -1.55 11.00 4.34
CA LEU A 369 -1.50 10.50 5.71
C LEU A 369 -2.16 9.11 5.83
N ASP A 370 -3.18 8.83 5.02
CA ASP A 370 -3.91 7.56 5.06
C ASP A 370 -3.17 6.44 4.30
N ILE A 371 -2.65 5.47 5.07
CA ILE A 371 -1.94 4.29 4.56
C ILE A 371 -2.90 3.36 3.78
N GLU A 372 -4.18 3.25 4.18
CA GLU A 372 -5.15 2.40 3.49
C GLU A 372 -5.57 3.02 2.16
N ALA A 373 -5.70 4.35 2.09
CA ALA A 373 -5.89 5.06 0.84
C ALA A 373 -4.67 4.91 -0.09
N ILE A 374 -3.44 5.00 0.43
CA ILE A 374 -2.20 4.74 -0.32
C ILE A 374 -2.15 3.30 -0.87
N GLU A 375 -2.57 2.28 -0.12
CA GLU A 375 -2.62 0.90 -0.61
C GLU A 375 -3.72 0.67 -1.66
N LYS A 376 -4.90 1.29 -1.51
CA LYS A 376 -5.92 1.33 -2.56
C LYS A 376 -5.37 2.00 -3.83
N ALA A 377 -4.67 3.13 -3.68
CA ALA A 377 -4.05 3.85 -4.79
C ALA A 377 -2.98 3.02 -5.53
N ARG A 378 -2.11 2.32 -4.78
CA ARG A 378 -1.08 1.41 -5.32
C ARG A 378 -1.65 0.26 -6.13
N LYS A 379 -2.78 -0.32 -5.71
CA LYS A 379 -3.51 -1.33 -6.51
C LYS A 379 -3.98 -0.74 -7.83
N GLY A 380 -4.53 0.48 -7.80
CA GLY A 380 -5.01 1.21 -8.96
C GLY A 380 -6.25 0.57 -9.58
N VAL A 381 -7.11 -0.02 -8.75
CA VAL A 381 -8.39 -0.64 -9.12
C VAL A 381 -9.52 0.23 -8.56
N PHE A 382 -10.50 0.55 -9.40
CA PHE A 382 -11.59 1.46 -9.11
C PHE A 382 -12.94 0.86 -9.53
N PRO A 383 -14.05 1.17 -8.83
CA PRO A 383 -15.37 0.59 -9.13
C PRO A 383 -15.90 0.99 -10.52
N PRO A 384 -16.86 0.22 -11.10
CA PRO A 384 -17.40 0.48 -12.44
C PRO A 384 -17.96 1.89 -12.65
N ASN A 385 -18.49 2.54 -11.61
CA ASN A 385 -19.12 3.86 -11.71
C ASN A 385 -18.13 5.03 -11.94
N ILE A 386 -16.81 4.82 -12.06
CA ILE A 386 -15.91 5.88 -12.54
C ILE A 386 -16.23 6.37 -13.97
N VAL A 387 -17.07 5.64 -14.73
CA VAL A 387 -17.66 6.13 -16.00
C VAL A 387 -18.39 7.47 -15.88
N ALA A 388 -18.83 7.86 -14.67
CA ALA A 388 -19.46 9.16 -14.44
C ALA A 388 -18.45 10.33 -14.47
N ASP A 389 -17.17 10.04 -14.23
CA ASP A 389 -16.10 11.04 -14.04
C ASP A 389 -14.94 10.88 -15.07
N VAL A 390 -14.90 9.77 -15.83
CA VAL A 390 -13.88 9.46 -16.84
C VAL A 390 -14.54 9.11 -18.18
N SER A 391 -14.11 9.77 -19.27
CA SER A 391 -14.70 9.59 -20.60
C SER A 391 -14.32 8.26 -21.27
N PRO A 392 -15.06 7.77 -22.30
CA PRO A 392 -14.86 6.43 -22.87
C PRO A 392 -13.51 6.28 -23.58
N GLU A 393 -13.01 7.35 -24.19
CA GLU A 393 -11.69 7.38 -24.84
C GLU A 393 -10.59 7.21 -23.79
N ARG A 394 -10.75 7.85 -22.63
CA ARG A 394 -9.80 7.73 -21.51
C ARG A 394 -9.84 6.35 -20.85
N LEU A 395 -11.04 5.79 -20.67
CA LEU A 395 -11.20 4.42 -20.15
C LEU A 395 -10.52 3.41 -21.09
N SER A 396 -10.86 3.43 -22.38
CA SER A 396 -10.29 2.51 -23.37
C SER A 396 -8.78 2.68 -23.62
N GLN A 397 -8.22 3.89 -23.41
CA GLN A 397 -6.79 4.15 -23.59
C GLN A 397 -5.93 3.91 -22.33
N PHE A 398 -6.46 4.19 -21.13
CA PHE A 398 -5.68 4.28 -19.90
C PHE A 398 -6.09 3.29 -18.79
N PHE A 399 -7.12 2.47 -19.02
CA PHE A 399 -7.59 1.45 -18.07
C PHE A 399 -7.83 0.11 -18.79
N ASN A 400 -7.81 -0.99 -18.02
CA ASN A 400 -8.40 -2.28 -18.42
C ASN A 400 -9.69 -2.47 -17.62
N GLY A 401 -10.73 -3.02 -18.24
CA GLY A 401 -11.94 -3.47 -17.55
C GLY A 401 -11.81 -4.92 -17.10
N ASP A 402 -11.91 -5.14 -15.79
CA ASP A 402 -12.06 -6.45 -15.16
C ASP A 402 -13.54 -6.62 -14.71
N SER A 403 -13.95 -7.83 -14.32
CA SER A 403 -15.33 -8.09 -13.85
C SER A 403 -15.72 -7.32 -12.57
N GLU A 404 -14.74 -6.81 -11.82
CA GLU A 404 -14.93 -6.05 -10.57
C GLU A 404 -14.84 -4.52 -10.77
N GLY A 405 -14.45 -4.03 -11.95
CA GLY A 405 -14.26 -2.60 -12.21
C GLY A 405 -13.12 -2.28 -13.18
N TYR A 406 -12.53 -1.09 -13.04
CA TYR A 406 -11.47 -0.58 -13.91
C TYR A 406 -10.12 -0.54 -13.22
N ARG A 407 -9.08 -1.06 -13.89
CA ARG A 407 -7.69 -1.09 -13.43
C ARG A 407 -6.82 -0.18 -14.28
N VAL A 408 -6.11 0.77 -13.66
CA VAL A 408 -5.23 1.72 -14.37
C VAL A 408 -4.07 0.98 -15.08
N ASN A 409 -3.81 1.34 -16.33
CA ASN A 409 -2.79 0.71 -17.18
C ASN A 409 -1.37 0.89 -16.59
N ALA A 410 -0.52 -0.14 -16.73
CA ALA A 410 0.84 -0.15 -16.17
C ALA A 410 1.67 1.08 -16.56
N VAL A 411 1.60 1.49 -17.84
CA VAL A 411 2.24 2.69 -18.41
C VAL A 411 1.88 4.01 -17.69
N ILE A 412 0.71 4.07 -17.03
CA ILE A 412 0.28 5.19 -16.20
C ILE A 412 0.71 4.99 -14.74
N ARG A 413 0.60 3.76 -14.20
CA ARG A 413 1.01 3.46 -12.81
C ARG A 413 2.51 3.63 -12.58
N GLU A 414 3.34 3.25 -13.55
CA GLU A 414 4.81 3.39 -13.49
C GLU A 414 5.29 4.85 -13.43
N MET A 415 4.42 5.82 -13.77
CA MET A 415 4.71 7.24 -13.60
C MET A 415 4.53 7.72 -12.15
N VAL A 416 3.89 6.94 -11.27
CA VAL A 416 3.43 7.38 -9.94
C VAL A 416 4.09 6.56 -8.82
N VAL A 417 4.73 7.26 -7.89
CA VAL A 417 5.35 6.71 -6.68
C VAL A 417 4.51 7.11 -5.49
N PHE A 418 3.70 6.18 -4.98
CA PHE A 418 2.86 6.39 -3.80
C PHE A 418 3.61 6.12 -2.49
N ALA A 419 3.60 7.06 -1.55
CA ALA A 419 4.22 6.91 -0.23
C ALA A 419 3.42 7.63 0.88
N PRO A 420 3.36 7.09 2.12
CA PRO A 420 2.83 7.84 3.25
C PRO A 420 3.75 9.01 3.61
N GLN A 421 3.21 10.20 3.85
CA GLN A 421 3.98 11.38 4.27
C GLN A 421 3.11 12.41 5.02
N ASN A 422 3.59 12.87 6.17
CA ASN A 422 3.09 14.04 6.84
C ASN A 422 3.81 15.31 6.35
N VAL A 423 3.17 16.03 5.42
CA VAL A 423 3.68 17.27 4.79
C VAL A 423 4.07 18.38 5.81
N ILE A 424 3.60 18.30 7.06
CA ILE A 424 3.90 19.27 8.13
C ILE A 424 5.21 18.92 8.86
N LYS A 425 5.60 17.64 8.89
CA LYS A 425 6.64 17.07 9.75
C LYS A 425 7.82 16.48 8.97
N ASP A 426 7.52 15.82 7.86
CA ASP A 426 8.47 15.00 7.11
C ASP A 426 9.17 15.82 6.00
N PRO A 427 10.40 15.47 5.59
CA PRO A 427 11.15 16.25 4.61
C PRO A 427 10.41 16.39 3.25
N PRO A 428 10.30 17.60 2.68
CA PRO A 428 9.57 17.81 1.43
C PRO A 428 10.37 17.38 0.19
N PHE A 429 9.67 17.01 -0.89
CA PHE A 429 10.31 16.75 -2.18
C PHE A 429 10.76 18.08 -2.81
N THR A 430 12.07 18.31 -2.86
CA THR A 430 12.63 19.52 -3.49
C THR A 430 12.86 19.35 -5.00
N LYS A 431 13.04 20.47 -5.72
CA LYS A 431 13.29 20.52 -7.17
C LYS A 431 12.16 19.91 -8.01
N LEU A 432 10.93 20.32 -7.71
CA LEU A 432 9.72 19.96 -8.45
C LEU A 432 9.45 20.93 -9.60
N ASP A 433 8.84 20.44 -10.67
CA ASP A 433 8.35 21.22 -11.81
C ASP A 433 6.85 21.54 -11.66
N ILE A 434 6.10 20.66 -10.96
CA ILE A 434 4.66 20.78 -10.68
C ILE A 434 4.40 20.40 -9.21
N LEU A 435 3.49 21.09 -8.55
CA LEU A 435 2.96 20.72 -7.23
C LEU A 435 1.43 20.90 -7.24
N THR A 436 0.70 19.91 -6.75
CA THR A 436 -0.75 20.00 -6.56
C THR A 436 -1.09 19.67 -5.10
N CYS A 437 -1.82 20.58 -4.46
CA CYS A 437 -2.24 20.51 -3.07
C CYS A 437 -3.69 21.01 -3.01
N ARG A 438 -4.64 20.09 -3.20
CA ARG A 438 -6.04 20.44 -3.48
C ARG A 438 -6.96 19.87 -2.41
N ASN A 439 -7.85 20.72 -1.90
CA ASN A 439 -8.84 20.37 -0.89
C ASN A 439 -8.24 19.84 0.43
N MET A 440 -6.97 20.13 0.70
CA MET A 440 -6.22 19.72 1.90
C MET A 440 -6.04 20.88 2.89
N LEU A 441 -5.76 22.09 2.38
CA LEU A 441 -5.51 23.30 3.16
C LEU A 441 -6.79 23.84 3.78
N ILE A 442 -7.95 23.55 3.20
CA ILE A 442 -9.27 23.96 3.73
C ILE A 442 -9.51 23.55 5.19
N TYR A 443 -8.84 22.50 5.69
CA TYR A 443 -8.96 21.99 7.06
C TYR A 443 -8.00 22.65 8.06
N MET A 444 -7.06 23.47 7.59
CA MET A 444 -5.95 24.03 8.38
C MET A 444 -6.19 25.48 8.79
N GLU A 445 -5.67 25.89 9.95
CA GLU A 445 -5.68 27.29 10.37
C GLU A 445 -4.68 28.12 9.53
N PRO A 446 -4.88 29.45 9.37
CA PRO A 446 -4.07 30.28 8.47
C PRO A 446 -2.55 30.27 8.75
N GLU A 447 -2.15 30.09 10.02
CA GLU A 447 -0.73 29.97 10.39
C GLU A 447 -0.05 28.74 9.76
N LEU A 448 -0.75 27.61 9.70
CA LEU A 448 -0.24 26.38 9.10
C LEU A 448 -0.28 26.47 7.58
N GLN A 449 -1.33 27.05 7.01
CA GLN A 449 -1.39 27.36 5.57
C GLN A 449 -0.18 28.21 5.13
N LYS A 450 0.17 29.27 5.88
CA LYS A 450 1.32 30.13 5.60
C LYS A 450 2.66 29.37 5.67
N LYS A 451 2.83 28.47 6.64
CA LYS A 451 4.02 27.59 6.73
C LYS A 451 4.12 26.66 5.51
N LEU A 452 3.01 26.07 5.09
CA LEU A 452 2.97 25.20 3.91
C LEU A 452 3.21 25.96 2.60
N MET A 453 2.71 27.20 2.44
CA MET A 453 3.01 28.03 1.27
C MET A 453 4.51 28.32 1.12
N ALA A 454 5.21 28.56 2.23
CA ALA A 454 6.67 28.71 2.21
C ALA A 454 7.40 27.41 1.85
N LEU A 455 6.94 26.26 2.37
CA LEU A 455 7.46 24.93 2.02
C LEU A 455 7.23 24.60 0.53
N PHE A 456 6.05 24.87 -0.01
CA PHE A 456 5.73 24.68 -1.43
C PHE A 456 6.58 25.59 -2.32
N ASN A 457 6.81 26.84 -1.91
CA ASN A 457 7.72 27.74 -2.62
C ASN A 457 9.12 27.16 -2.67
N TYR A 458 9.70 26.75 -1.53
CA TYR A 458 11.01 26.12 -1.45
C TYR A 458 11.12 24.84 -2.30
N SER A 459 10.06 24.04 -2.36
CA SER A 459 10.01 22.74 -3.04
C SER A 459 9.99 22.85 -4.58
N LEU A 460 9.28 23.84 -5.12
CA LEU A 460 9.19 24.11 -6.56
C LEU A 460 10.46 24.76 -7.13
N LYS A 461 10.78 24.47 -8.39
CA LYS A 461 11.75 25.23 -9.19
C LYS A 461 11.19 26.63 -9.51
N PRO A 462 12.04 27.66 -9.69
CA PRO A 462 11.60 28.92 -10.29
C PRO A 462 10.90 28.67 -11.63
N GLY A 463 9.73 29.29 -11.85
CA GLY A 463 8.87 29.02 -13.00
C GLY A 463 8.05 27.72 -12.95
N GLY A 464 8.22 26.87 -11.93
CA GLY A 464 7.40 25.68 -11.70
C GLY A 464 5.96 26.01 -11.27
N ILE A 465 5.03 25.10 -11.50
CA ILE A 465 3.58 25.34 -11.36
C ILE A 465 3.04 24.80 -10.02
N MET A 466 2.15 25.56 -9.38
CA MET A 466 1.39 25.14 -8.21
C MET A 466 -0.12 25.18 -8.52
N ILE A 467 -0.85 24.14 -8.12
CA ILE A 467 -2.31 24.02 -8.28
C ILE A 467 -2.93 23.82 -6.89
N LEU A 468 -3.92 24.64 -6.54
CA LEU A 468 -4.70 24.51 -5.30
C LEU A 468 -6.18 24.19 -5.60
N GLY A 469 -6.93 23.79 -4.58
CA GLY A 469 -8.37 23.53 -4.68
C GLY A 469 -9.15 24.83 -4.83
N SER A 470 -10.33 24.75 -5.46
CA SER A 470 -11.18 25.92 -5.77
C SER A 470 -11.57 26.80 -4.56
N ALA A 471 -11.68 26.20 -3.37
CA ALA A 471 -11.95 26.88 -2.10
C ALA A 471 -10.69 27.38 -1.35
N GLU A 472 -9.51 27.22 -1.92
CA GLU A 472 -8.21 27.53 -1.30
C GLU A 472 -7.62 28.81 -1.89
N THR A 473 -6.82 29.53 -1.09
CA THR A 473 -6.18 30.78 -1.49
C THR A 473 -4.74 30.84 -0.99
N LEU A 474 -3.95 31.73 -1.59
CA LEU A 474 -2.55 31.93 -1.20
C LEU A 474 -2.38 32.56 0.19
N GLY A 475 -3.39 33.29 0.71
CA GLY A 475 -3.21 34.21 1.83
C GLY A 475 -2.70 35.58 1.39
N SER A 476 -2.34 36.45 2.34
CA SER A 476 -1.97 37.85 2.10
C SER A 476 -0.50 38.08 1.73
N ASP A 477 0.40 37.16 2.06
CA ASP A 477 1.85 37.43 2.17
C ASP A 477 2.69 36.64 1.13
N ASN A 478 2.16 36.45 -0.09
CA ASN A 478 2.69 35.47 -1.06
C ASN A 478 3.49 36.10 -2.22
N GLU A 479 4.47 36.95 -1.90
CA GLU A 479 5.42 37.56 -2.85
C GLU A 479 6.17 36.55 -3.75
N GLY A 480 6.29 35.29 -3.31
CA GLY A 480 6.98 34.22 -4.03
C GLY A 480 6.20 33.58 -5.19
N PHE A 481 4.94 33.96 -5.46
CA PHE A 481 4.08 33.32 -6.47
C PHE A 481 3.40 34.31 -7.44
N GLU A 482 3.53 34.03 -8.74
CA GLU A 482 2.78 34.65 -9.84
C GLU A 482 1.43 33.93 -10.01
N VAL A 483 0.34 34.67 -10.25
CA VAL A 483 -1.00 34.11 -10.44
C VAL A 483 -1.28 33.91 -11.94
N LEU A 484 -1.39 32.66 -12.39
CA LEU A 484 -1.73 32.34 -13.78
C LEU A 484 -3.24 32.29 -14.02
N ASP A 485 -3.99 31.77 -13.04
CA ASP A 485 -5.46 31.75 -13.09
C ASP A 485 -6.03 31.79 -11.67
N ASN A 486 -6.62 32.91 -11.27
CA ASN A 486 -7.22 33.07 -9.93
C ASN A 486 -8.58 32.35 -9.79
N LYS A 487 -9.25 31.98 -10.89
CA LYS A 487 -10.50 31.22 -10.84
C LYS A 487 -10.22 29.73 -10.68
N LEU A 488 -9.23 29.22 -11.40
CA LEU A 488 -8.79 27.82 -11.37
C LEU A 488 -7.70 27.53 -10.33
N LYS A 489 -7.29 28.54 -9.55
CA LYS A 489 -6.27 28.46 -8.50
C LYS A 489 -4.94 27.86 -8.97
N ILE A 490 -4.48 28.34 -10.12
CA ILE A 490 -3.20 27.95 -10.73
C ILE A 490 -2.21 29.11 -10.59
N PHE A 491 -1.03 28.77 -10.06
CA PHE A 491 0.05 29.70 -9.71
C PHE A 491 1.38 29.20 -10.25
N LYS A 492 2.38 30.07 -10.27
CA LYS A 492 3.72 29.80 -10.79
C LYS A 492 4.75 30.38 -9.83
N ARG A 493 5.81 29.64 -9.50
CA ARG A 493 6.88 30.15 -8.63
C ARG A 493 7.58 31.32 -9.32
N SER A 494 7.70 32.45 -8.64
CA SER A 494 8.40 33.63 -9.15
C SER A 494 9.85 33.31 -9.54
N LEU A 495 10.37 34.03 -10.54
CA LEU A 495 11.77 33.95 -10.98
C LEU A 495 12.72 34.76 -10.09
N ILE A 496 12.19 35.65 -9.23
CA ILE A 496 12.99 36.47 -8.32
C ILE A 496 13.52 35.57 -7.18
N PRO A 497 14.85 35.47 -6.98
CA PRO A 497 15.40 34.78 -5.82
C PRO A 497 15.21 35.65 -4.58
N GLN A 498 14.08 35.48 -3.88
CA GLN A 498 13.99 35.91 -2.48
C GLN A 498 15.02 35.12 -1.67
N GLU A 499 15.68 35.79 -0.72
CA GLU A 499 16.45 35.10 0.32
C GLU A 499 15.49 34.18 1.08
N SER A 500 15.65 32.87 0.90
CA SER A 500 14.88 31.89 1.65
C SER A 500 15.32 31.95 3.11
N ARG A 501 14.63 32.77 3.91
CA ARG A 501 14.65 32.66 5.38
C ARG A 501 14.43 31.19 5.71
N LEU A 502 15.43 30.58 6.32
CA LEU A 502 15.35 29.22 6.83
C LEU A 502 14.32 29.25 7.97
N LEU A 503 13.07 28.93 7.62
CA LEU A 503 12.05 28.56 8.60
C LEU A 503 12.52 27.28 9.28
N ASP A 504 12.51 27.26 10.60
CA ASP A 504 12.83 26.09 11.41
C ASP A 504 11.74 25.01 11.25
N PHE A 505 11.78 24.31 10.12
CA PHE A 505 11.17 23.00 10.00
C PHE A 505 11.95 22.04 10.90
N PRO A 506 11.29 21.28 11.80
CA PRO A 506 11.93 20.41 12.79
C PRO A 506 12.54 19.18 12.11
N SER A 507 13.65 19.40 11.41
CA SER A 507 14.30 18.46 10.53
C SER A 507 15.42 17.73 11.29
N SER A 508 15.39 16.39 11.24
CA SER A 508 16.36 15.52 11.95
C SER A 508 17.78 15.55 11.37
N PHE A 509 18.13 16.58 10.58
CA PHE A 509 19.37 16.70 9.82
C PHE A 509 20.47 17.45 10.59
N SER A 510 20.85 16.92 11.75
CA SER A 510 22.14 17.27 12.37
C SER A 510 23.30 16.61 11.60
N ILE A 511 23.72 17.23 10.50
CA ILE A 511 25.01 16.91 9.88
C ILE A 511 26.07 17.81 10.52
N THR A 512 26.97 17.19 11.28
CA THR A 512 28.07 17.87 11.97
C THR A 512 29.14 18.37 10.99
N ASN A 513 29.69 19.56 11.29
CA ASN A 513 30.68 20.28 10.51
C ASN A 513 31.87 19.44 9.99
N LYS A 514 32.26 19.60 8.71
CA LYS A 514 33.47 20.35 8.31
C LYS A 514 33.77 20.40 6.78
N THR A 515 34.42 21.51 6.38
CA THR A 515 35.37 21.72 5.25
C THR A 515 34.98 21.48 3.78
N LYS A 516 35.15 22.55 2.98
CA LYS A 516 35.49 22.60 1.53
C LYS A 516 36.93 22.05 1.27
N PRO A 517 37.42 21.77 0.02
CA PRO A 517 36.99 22.36 -1.27
C PRO A 517 36.98 21.48 -2.57
N GLU A 518 36.38 22.09 -3.61
CA GLU A 518 36.67 21.98 -5.06
C GLU A 518 36.37 20.72 -5.92
N MET A 519 36.41 20.93 -7.25
CA MET A 519 35.78 20.12 -8.32
C MET A 519 36.80 19.38 -9.21
N LYS A 520 36.36 18.26 -9.85
CA LYS A 520 36.61 17.94 -11.29
C LYS A 520 35.78 16.75 -11.81
N GLN A 521 35.54 16.74 -13.13
CA GLN A 521 34.97 15.68 -14.00
C GLN A 521 35.69 15.76 -15.38
N PRO A 522 35.85 14.69 -16.19
CA PRO A 522 34.79 14.06 -17.03
C PRO A 522 34.92 12.51 -17.08
N GLN A 523 34.48 11.66 -18.04
CA GLN A 523 33.81 11.78 -19.36
C GLN A 523 32.92 10.53 -19.66
N LYS A 524 32.74 10.14 -20.94
CA LYS A 524 32.02 8.95 -21.46
C LYS A 524 32.64 8.45 -22.79
N VAL A 525 32.26 7.25 -23.25
CA VAL A 525 32.63 6.61 -24.55
C VAL A 525 31.36 6.19 -25.32
N VAL A 526 31.47 5.82 -26.62
CA VAL A 526 30.38 5.62 -27.60
C VAL A 526 30.57 4.32 -28.42
N GLU A 527 29.49 3.74 -28.96
CA GLU A 527 29.48 2.47 -29.73
C GLU A 527 29.21 2.64 -31.26
N ASN A 528 29.13 1.52 -31.99
CA ASN A 528 29.43 1.40 -33.43
C ASN A 528 28.18 1.37 -34.36
N ILE A 529 28.39 1.69 -35.65
CA ILE A 529 27.34 2.00 -36.65
C ILE A 529 26.77 0.76 -37.36
N GLN A 530 27.56 -0.30 -37.52
CA GLN A 530 27.29 -1.38 -38.48
C GLN A 530 25.95 -2.11 -38.23
N THR A 531 25.54 -2.25 -36.96
CA THR A 531 24.29 -2.87 -36.52
C THR A 531 23.02 -2.13 -36.93
N LEU A 532 23.08 -0.81 -37.21
CA LEU A 532 21.93 -0.05 -37.68
C LEU A 532 21.60 -0.35 -39.16
N ALA A 533 22.59 -0.72 -39.97
CA ALA A 533 22.38 -0.95 -41.41
C ALA A 533 21.55 -2.22 -41.67
N ASP A 534 21.91 -3.32 -41.01
CA ASP A 534 21.26 -4.62 -41.19
C ASP A 534 19.77 -4.60 -40.75
N GLN A 535 19.45 -3.84 -39.69
CA GLN A 535 18.07 -3.66 -39.23
C GLN A 535 17.16 -2.99 -40.28
N ILE A 536 17.70 -2.05 -41.08
CA ILE A 536 16.91 -1.31 -42.07
C ILE A 536 16.58 -2.19 -43.28
N LEU A 537 17.55 -2.97 -43.77
CA LEU A 537 17.34 -3.87 -44.91
C LEU A 537 16.31 -4.97 -44.61
N LEU A 538 16.37 -5.55 -43.40
CA LEU A 538 15.42 -6.58 -42.96
C LEU A 538 13.97 -6.07 -42.92
N GLN A 539 13.75 -4.78 -42.60
CA GLN A 539 12.40 -4.20 -42.49
C GLN A 539 11.74 -3.87 -43.84
N GLN A 540 12.50 -3.62 -44.91
CA GLN A 540 11.95 -3.09 -46.17
C GLN A 540 11.79 -4.11 -47.30
N PHE A 541 12.63 -5.16 -47.35
CA PHE A 541 12.73 -6.04 -48.54
C PHE A 541 12.47 -7.53 -48.28
N THR A 542 11.97 -7.90 -47.10
CA THR A 542 11.65 -9.31 -46.76
C THR A 542 10.17 -9.65 -47.01
N PRO A 543 9.84 -10.82 -47.57
CA PRO A 543 8.45 -11.29 -47.68
C PRO A 543 7.88 -11.61 -46.29
N ALA A 544 6.54 -11.57 -46.15
CA ALA A 544 5.90 -11.86 -44.88
C ALA A 544 6.15 -13.33 -44.47
N SER A 545 6.70 -13.53 -43.27
CA SER A 545 7.11 -14.83 -42.78
C SER A 545 6.89 -15.01 -41.28
N VAL A 546 6.73 -16.26 -40.85
CA VAL A 546 6.45 -16.63 -39.45
C VAL A 546 7.27 -17.86 -39.08
N LEU A 547 7.94 -17.82 -37.93
CA LEU A 547 8.63 -18.95 -37.33
C LEU A 547 7.77 -19.53 -36.21
N VAL A 548 7.52 -20.84 -36.26
CA VAL A 548 6.68 -21.56 -35.30
C VAL A 548 7.38 -22.78 -34.72
N ASN A 549 6.97 -23.22 -33.54
CA ASN A 549 7.37 -24.52 -32.99
C ASN A 549 6.59 -25.67 -33.69
N GLU A 550 6.92 -26.92 -33.34
CA GLU A 550 6.27 -28.11 -33.91
C GLU A 550 4.75 -28.22 -33.62
N LYS A 551 4.25 -27.50 -32.60
CA LYS A 551 2.83 -27.41 -32.23
C LYS A 551 2.08 -26.29 -32.96
N GLY A 552 2.79 -25.47 -33.75
CA GLY A 552 2.25 -24.31 -34.45
C GLY A 552 2.21 -23.02 -33.63
N ASP A 553 2.78 -22.99 -32.42
CA ASP A 553 2.86 -21.76 -31.62
C ASP A 553 3.88 -20.79 -32.24
N ILE A 554 3.51 -19.52 -32.36
CA ILE A 554 4.28 -18.51 -33.07
C ILE A 554 5.39 -17.97 -32.16
N ILE A 555 6.63 -18.22 -32.56
CA ILE A 555 7.84 -17.76 -31.87
C ILE A 555 8.23 -16.37 -32.39
N TYR A 556 8.14 -16.15 -33.69
CA TYR A 556 8.58 -14.90 -34.32
C TYR A 556 7.79 -14.58 -35.60
N ILE A 557 7.55 -13.29 -35.85
CA ILE A 557 6.87 -12.76 -37.04
C ILE A 557 7.80 -11.75 -37.71
N THR A 558 7.88 -11.78 -39.04
CA THR A 558 8.66 -10.82 -39.83
C THR A 558 7.83 -10.34 -41.03
N GLY A 559 7.83 -9.03 -41.28
CA GLY A 559 6.97 -8.41 -42.31
C GLY A 559 5.49 -8.31 -41.91
N ARG A 560 4.63 -7.97 -42.88
CA ARG A 560 3.19 -7.68 -42.65
C ARG A 560 2.32 -8.91 -42.93
N THR A 561 2.06 -9.72 -41.91
CA THR A 561 1.28 -10.97 -42.01
C THR A 561 -0.24 -10.81 -41.99
N GLY A 562 -0.78 -9.62 -41.68
CA GLY A 562 -2.22 -9.37 -41.50
C GLY A 562 -3.13 -9.70 -42.71
N LYS A 563 -2.55 -9.89 -43.90
CA LYS A 563 -3.25 -10.41 -45.09
C LYS A 563 -3.69 -11.87 -44.97
N TYR A 564 -2.99 -12.66 -44.15
CA TYR A 564 -3.09 -14.12 -44.08
C TYR A 564 -3.44 -14.59 -42.67
N LEU A 565 -3.01 -13.82 -41.65
CA LEU A 565 -3.26 -14.06 -40.24
C LEU A 565 -4.12 -12.95 -39.62
N GLU A 566 -5.00 -13.33 -38.70
CA GLU A 566 -5.90 -12.45 -37.96
C GLU A 566 -6.14 -13.04 -36.55
N PRO A 567 -6.04 -12.25 -35.46
CA PRO A 567 -6.33 -12.75 -34.12
C PRO A 567 -7.83 -13.01 -33.96
N VAL A 568 -8.19 -14.20 -33.48
CA VAL A 568 -9.58 -14.55 -33.13
C VAL A 568 -10.00 -13.75 -31.89
N ALA A 569 -11.21 -13.20 -31.90
CA ALA A 569 -11.77 -12.49 -30.76
C ALA A 569 -11.93 -13.43 -29.54
N GLY A 570 -11.21 -13.15 -28.45
CA GLY A 570 -11.18 -13.98 -27.25
C GLY A 570 -9.83 -13.90 -26.52
N LYS A 571 -9.49 -14.94 -25.75
CA LYS A 571 -8.17 -15.08 -25.13
C LYS A 571 -7.08 -15.17 -26.21
N ALA A 572 -6.02 -14.37 -26.09
CA ALA A 572 -4.97 -14.25 -27.10
C ALA A 572 -4.19 -15.56 -27.30
N ASN A 573 -4.59 -16.33 -28.32
CA ASN A 573 -3.98 -17.60 -28.69
C ASN A 573 -2.98 -17.40 -29.84
N TRP A 574 -1.69 -17.32 -29.50
CA TRP A 574 -0.57 -17.11 -30.44
C TRP A 574 -0.17 -18.38 -31.21
N ASN A 575 -1.16 -19.11 -31.73
CA ASN A 575 -0.96 -20.33 -32.49
C ASN A 575 -1.46 -20.16 -33.94
N ILE A 576 -0.65 -20.62 -34.91
CA ILE A 576 -0.88 -20.45 -36.34
C ILE A 576 -2.26 -20.99 -36.78
N TYR A 577 -2.72 -22.10 -36.22
CA TYR A 577 -4.00 -22.72 -36.58
C TYR A 577 -5.20 -21.85 -36.21
N ALA A 578 -5.15 -21.18 -35.06
CA ALA A 578 -6.19 -20.24 -34.64
C ALA A 578 -6.17 -18.98 -35.52
N MET A 579 -4.97 -18.47 -35.82
CA MET A 579 -4.80 -17.17 -36.48
C MET A 579 -4.98 -17.19 -38.01
N LEU A 580 -5.04 -18.34 -38.69
CA LEU A 580 -5.22 -18.38 -40.15
C LEU A 580 -6.60 -17.85 -40.58
N ARG A 581 -6.61 -16.98 -41.60
CA ARG A 581 -7.84 -16.51 -42.29
C ARG A 581 -8.54 -17.64 -43.05
N GLU A 582 -9.80 -17.39 -43.41
CA GLU A 582 -10.62 -18.32 -44.18
C GLU A 582 -10.08 -18.53 -45.60
N GLY A 583 -10.37 -19.70 -46.18
CA GLY A 583 -9.63 -20.27 -47.32
C GLY A 583 -8.36 -21.02 -46.90
N LEU A 584 -7.50 -20.43 -46.05
CA LEU A 584 -6.25 -21.09 -45.61
C LEU A 584 -6.48 -22.23 -44.62
N ARG A 585 -7.46 -22.10 -43.72
CA ARG A 585 -7.78 -23.06 -42.65
C ARG A 585 -7.94 -24.52 -43.11
N ILE A 586 -8.40 -24.75 -44.34
CA ILE A 586 -8.68 -26.09 -44.89
C ILE A 586 -7.40 -26.74 -45.44
N VAL A 587 -6.59 -26.00 -46.19
CA VAL A 587 -5.44 -26.56 -46.93
C VAL A 587 -4.16 -26.59 -46.09
N PHE A 588 -4.00 -25.62 -45.18
CA PHE A 588 -2.78 -25.45 -44.39
C PHE A 588 -2.45 -26.64 -43.45
N PRO A 589 -3.39 -27.23 -42.68
CA PRO A 589 -3.03 -28.26 -41.69
C PRO A 589 -2.41 -29.52 -42.29
N ALA A 590 -2.90 -29.95 -43.46
CA ALA A 590 -2.35 -31.10 -44.19
C ALA A 590 -0.92 -30.82 -44.70
N ALA A 591 -0.65 -29.59 -45.16
CA ALA A 591 0.69 -29.17 -45.59
C ALA A 591 1.66 -29.06 -44.42
N PHE A 592 1.20 -28.55 -43.27
CA PHE A 592 2.02 -28.44 -42.05
C PHE A 592 2.40 -29.82 -41.47
N GLN A 593 1.45 -30.76 -41.39
CA GLN A 593 1.76 -32.14 -40.98
C GLN A 593 2.70 -32.87 -41.94
N LYS A 594 2.78 -32.45 -43.22
CA LYS A 594 3.78 -32.96 -44.16
C LYS A 594 5.16 -32.36 -43.87
N ALA A 595 5.24 -31.04 -43.68
CA ALA A 595 6.50 -30.34 -43.36
C ALA A 595 7.10 -30.75 -41.99
N LEU A 596 6.28 -31.20 -41.04
CA LEU A 596 6.77 -31.83 -39.79
C LEU A 596 7.55 -33.14 -40.03
N LYS A 597 7.29 -33.85 -41.14
CA LYS A 597 7.86 -35.18 -41.43
C LYS A 597 9.02 -35.15 -42.43
N THR A 598 9.27 -34.03 -43.08
CA THR A 598 10.31 -33.85 -44.12
C THR A 598 10.94 -32.46 -44.03
N TYR A 599 12.28 -32.38 -44.03
CA TYR A 599 12.98 -31.08 -44.06
C TYR A 599 12.88 -30.34 -45.42
N ASP A 600 12.38 -31.02 -46.46
CA ASP A 600 12.05 -30.40 -47.75
C ASP A 600 10.91 -29.37 -47.65
N ALA A 601 11.05 -28.27 -48.39
CA ALA A 601 10.08 -27.18 -48.41
C ALA A 601 8.77 -27.56 -49.11
N VAL A 602 7.68 -27.71 -48.35
CA VAL A 602 6.33 -27.96 -48.85
C VAL A 602 5.75 -26.66 -49.41
N LYS A 603 5.30 -26.69 -50.67
CA LYS A 603 4.75 -25.52 -51.38
C LYS A 603 3.28 -25.73 -51.73
N LEU A 604 2.45 -24.76 -51.35
CA LEU A 604 1.07 -24.61 -51.80
C LEU A 604 1.03 -23.47 -52.83
N GLN A 605 0.27 -23.65 -53.91
CA GLN A 605 0.12 -22.66 -54.97
C GLN A 605 -1.34 -22.27 -55.15
N ASN A 606 -1.59 -21.00 -55.52
CA ASN A 606 -2.90 -20.43 -55.81
C ASN A 606 -3.96 -20.79 -54.75
N VAL A 607 -3.63 -20.67 -53.46
CA VAL A 607 -4.61 -20.84 -52.39
C VAL A 607 -5.48 -19.58 -52.32
N LYS A 608 -6.79 -19.72 -52.53
CA LYS A 608 -7.74 -18.60 -52.38
C LYS A 608 -7.78 -18.16 -50.91
N VAL A 609 -7.64 -16.85 -50.69
CA VAL A 609 -7.79 -16.17 -49.39
C VAL A 609 -8.80 -15.05 -49.55
N GLU A 610 -9.70 -14.91 -48.58
CA GLU A 610 -10.79 -13.93 -48.62
C GLU A 610 -10.52 -12.83 -47.57
N ASN A 611 -10.32 -11.61 -48.04
CA ASN A 611 -9.92 -10.47 -47.20
C ASN A 611 -10.53 -9.16 -47.75
N GLY A 612 -11.86 -9.06 -47.72
CA GLY A 612 -12.66 -7.99 -48.35
C GLY A 612 -12.67 -8.01 -49.88
N LYS A 613 -11.66 -8.63 -50.50
CA LYS A 613 -11.60 -9.11 -51.88
C LYS A 613 -11.04 -10.53 -51.89
N VAL A 614 -11.33 -11.27 -52.96
CA VAL A 614 -10.65 -12.52 -53.27
C VAL A 614 -9.21 -12.22 -53.71
N CYS A 615 -8.24 -12.93 -53.14
CA CYS A 615 -6.87 -12.97 -53.66
C CYS A 615 -6.31 -14.39 -53.60
N PHE A 616 -5.23 -14.63 -54.34
CA PHE A 616 -4.59 -15.94 -54.41
C PHE A 616 -3.20 -15.85 -53.81
N VAL A 617 -2.79 -16.87 -53.04
CA VAL A 617 -1.56 -16.85 -52.26
C VAL A 617 -0.76 -18.14 -52.46
N ASN A 618 0.53 -17.99 -52.70
CA ASN A 618 1.52 -19.07 -52.71
C ASN A 618 2.20 -19.13 -51.33
N ILE A 619 2.20 -20.30 -50.70
CA ILE A 619 2.73 -20.50 -49.34
C ILE A 619 3.85 -21.54 -49.38
N THR A 620 4.96 -21.28 -48.71
CA THR A 620 6.04 -22.24 -48.48
C THR A 620 6.17 -22.53 -46.99
N ILE A 621 6.27 -23.80 -46.61
CA ILE A 621 6.44 -24.29 -45.23
C ILE A 621 7.67 -25.19 -45.20
N GLN A 622 8.65 -24.90 -44.34
CA GLN A 622 9.92 -25.65 -44.27
C GLN A 622 10.42 -25.79 -42.82
N ARG A 623 10.89 -26.98 -42.45
CA ARG A 623 11.54 -27.25 -41.15
C ARG A 623 13.04 -26.93 -41.24
N LEU A 624 13.60 -26.27 -40.23
CA LEU A 624 14.96 -25.74 -40.25
C LEU A 624 15.96 -26.71 -39.59
N GLU A 625 17.12 -26.95 -40.21
CA GLU A 625 18.16 -27.83 -39.66
C GLU A 625 19.24 -27.07 -38.86
N LYS A 626 19.48 -25.78 -39.17
CA LYS A 626 20.58 -24.96 -38.63
C LYS A 626 20.19 -23.47 -38.58
N PRO A 627 20.77 -22.66 -37.68
CA PRO A 627 21.65 -23.03 -36.57
C PRO A 627 20.91 -23.78 -35.45
N GLU A 628 21.66 -24.39 -34.52
CA GLU A 628 21.11 -25.29 -33.50
C GLU A 628 20.05 -24.64 -32.59
N THR A 629 20.12 -23.32 -32.38
CA THR A 629 19.16 -22.55 -31.56
C THR A 629 17.76 -22.46 -32.16
N ILE A 630 17.58 -22.71 -33.46
CA ILE A 630 16.28 -22.74 -34.14
C ILE A 630 16.06 -24.04 -34.93
N LYS A 631 16.85 -25.08 -34.61
CA LYS A 631 16.73 -26.40 -35.23
C LYS A 631 15.36 -27.01 -34.93
N ASP A 632 14.83 -27.74 -35.90
CA ASP A 632 13.54 -28.45 -35.89
C ASP A 632 12.29 -27.53 -35.80
N MET A 633 12.46 -26.20 -35.70
CA MET A 633 11.41 -25.19 -35.87
C MET A 633 10.97 -25.09 -37.35
N ILE A 634 9.77 -24.56 -37.59
CA ILE A 634 9.18 -24.45 -38.93
C ILE A 634 9.03 -22.97 -39.33
N LEU A 635 9.58 -22.63 -40.50
CA LEU A 635 9.43 -21.32 -41.15
C LEU A 635 8.32 -21.39 -42.22
N ILE A 636 7.44 -20.39 -42.22
CA ILE A 636 6.33 -20.22 -43.15
C ILE A 636 6.51 -18.89 -43.89
N VAL A 637 6.31 -18.86 -45.21
CA VAL A 637 6.47 -17.66 -46.07
C VAL A 637 5.30 -17.53 -47.07
N PHE A 638 4.78 -16.31 -47.28
CA PHE A 638 3.56 -16.01 -48.07
C PHE A 638 3.81 -15.01 -49.23
N ASN A 639 3.21 -15.23 -50.41
CA ASN A 639 3.32 -14.37 -51.62
C ASN A 639 2.00 -14.29 -52.44
N ASP A 640 1.62 -13.16 -53.07
CA ASP A 640 0.29 -12.89 -53.71
C ASP A 640 0.16 -13.16 -55.26
N VAL A 641 -1.08 -13.36 -55.80
CA VAL A 641 -1.49 -13.69 -57.22
C VAL A 641 -2.97 -13.20 -57.56
N ALA A 642 -3.50 -13.30 -58.82
CA ALA A 642 -4.78 -12.68 -59.36
C ALA A 642 -5.73 -13.55 -60.33
N GLU A 643 -6.96 -13.12 -60.76
CA GLU A 643 -8.20 -13.96 -61.13
C GLU A 643 -9.19 -13.51 -62.32
N ILE A 644 -10.23 -14.33 -62.77
CA ILE A 644 -11.24 -14.20 -63.94
C ILE A 644 -12.67 -14.95 -63.75
N VAL A 645 -13.80 -14.69 -64.51
CA VAL A 645 -15.25 -15.23 -64.35
C VAL A 645 -16.19 -15.32 -65.66
N GLU A 646 -17.29 -16.17 -65.79
CA GLU A 646 -18.39 -16.17 -66.88
C GLU A 646 -19.85 -16.84 -66.61
N SER A 647 -20.83 -17.11 -67.57
CA SER A 647 -22.39 -17.17 -67.43
C SER A 647 -23.39 -18.28 -68.10
N LYS A 648 -24.79 -18.11 -68.27
CA LYS A 648 -25.98 -19.11 -68.50
C LYS A 648 -27.26 -18.74 -69.43
N VAL A 649 -28.34 -19.62 -69.72
CA VAL A 649 -29.91 -19.40 -69.88
C VAL A 649 -30.86 -20.40 -70.77
N THR A 650 -32.24 -20.24 -71.00
CA THR A 650 -33.41 -21.23 -71.32
C THR A 650 -34.74 -20.82 -72.18
N ASN A 651 -35.85 -21.67 -72.33
CA ASN A 651 -37.38 -21.46 -72.60
C ASN A 651 -38.13 -21.56 -74.05
N LEU A 652 -39.49 -21.68 -74.40
CA LEU A 652 -40.86 -22.28 -73.96
C LEU A 652 -42.17 -22.14 -74.94
N LYS A 653 -43.29 -22.98 -74.83
CA LYS A 653 -44.84 -22.85 -75.11
C LYS A 653 -45.75 -23.39 -76.34
N THR A 654 -47.15 -23.27 -76.34
CA THR A 654 -48.28 -24.14 -76.98
C THR A 654 -49.77 -23.56 -77.25
N ASN A 655 -50.75 -24.12 -78.09
CA ASN A 655 -52.30 -23.87 -78.07
C ASN A 655 -53.43 -24.71 -78.89
N LYS A 656 -54.77 -24.30 -78.94
CA LYS A 656 -56.11 -25.08 -79.02
C LYS A 656 -57.31 -24.61 -80.00
N GLU A 657 -58.45 -25.36 -80.13
CA GLU A 657 -59.81 -24.96 -80.70
C GLU A 657 -61.04 -25.82 -80.14
N SER A 658 -62.36 -25.45 -80.29
CA SER A 658 -63.57 -26.16 -79.71
C SER A 658 -64.96 -25.89 -80.39
N TYR A 659 -66.05 -26.58 -79.93
CA TYR A 659 -67.53 -26.27 -79.90
C TYR A 659 -68.57 -27.37 -80.23
N ASN A 660 -68.34 -28.34 -81.13
CA ASN A 660 -69.10 -29.62 -81.05
C ASN A 660 -68.50 -30.56 -79.98
N VAL A 661 -67.46 -30.07 -79.31
CA VAL A 661 -67.06 -30.52 -77.99
C VAL A 661 -68.16 -30.14 -76.99
N GLN A 662 -68.73 -28.93 -77.01
CA GLN A 662 -69.31 -28.25 -75.83
C GLN A 662 -70.31 -29.03 -74.97
N GLN A 663 -71.15 -29.91 -75.52
CA GLN A 663 -72.06 -30.73 -74.69
C GLN A 663 -71.34 -31.95 -74.07
N LYS A 664 -70.40 -32.55 -74.82
CA LYS A 664 -69.39 -33.47 -74.28
C LYS A 664 -68.35 -32.77 -73.41
N GLU A 665 -68.13 -31.47 -73.62
CA GLU A 665 -67.28 -30.60 -72.80
C GLU A 665 -67.99 -30.31 -71.48
N LEU A 666 -69.32 -30.19 -71.44
CA LEU A 666 -70.08 -30.13 -70.18
C LEU A 666 -70.14 -31.48 -69.46
N GLU A 667 -70.26 -32.60 -70.16
CA GLU A 667 -70.17 -33.94 -69.54
C GLU A 667 -68.73 -34.27 -69.10
N LEU A 668 -67.71 -33.81 -69.83
CA LEU A 668 -66.31 -33.86 -69.41
C LEU A 668 -66.03 -32.87 -68.29
N GLU A 669 -66.56 -31.65 -68.29
CA GLU A 669 -66.41 -30.69 -67.18
C GLU A 669 -67.17 -31.18 -65.94
N LEU A 670 -68.30 -31.89 -66.08
CA LEU A 670 -68.98 -32.49 -64.94
C LEU A 670 -68.18 -33.68 -64.38
N ASN A 671 -67.69 -34.57 -65.25
CA ASN A 671 -66.86 -35.70 -64.80
C ASN A 671 -65.49 -35.24 -64.28
N GLN A 672 -64.84 -34.26 -64.93
CA GLN A 672 -63.63 -33.61 -64.43
C GLN A 672 -63.91 -32.83 -63.15
N CYS A 673 -65.06 -32.16 -62.98
CA CYS A 673 -65.39 -31.53 -61.70
C CYS A 673 -65.66 -32.57 -60.59
N TYR A 674 -66.14 -33.78 -60.94
CA TYR A 674 -66.22 -34.90 -60.00
C TYR A 674 -64.85 -35.55 -59.71
N GLU A 675 -63.99 -35.72 -60.72
CA GLU A 675 -62.61 -36.20 -60.56
C GLU A 675 -61.72 -35.19 -59.83
N ASP A 676 -61.90 -33.89 -60.08
CA ASP A 676 -61.26 -32.76 -59.39
C ASP A 676 -61.82 -32.64 -57.96
N LEU A 677 -63.13 -32.79 -57.73
CA LEU A 677 -63.68 -32.84 -56.36
C LEU A 677 -63.22 -34.08 -55.60
N GLN A 678 -63.01 -35.21 -56.27
CA GLN A 678 -62.42 -36.40 -55.66
C GLN A 678 -60.93 -36.19 -55.39
N THR A 679 -60.18 -35.63 -56.34
CA THR A 679 -58.75 -35.33 -56.20
C THR A 679 -58.53 -34.29 -55.09
N VAL A 680 -59.28 -33.19 -55.06
CA VAL A 680 -59.25 -32.19 -53.98
C VAL A 680 -59.69 -32.78 -52.64
N ARG A 681 -60.58 -33.79 -52.62
CA ARG A 681 -60.96 -34.50 -51.39
C ARG A 681 -59.86 -35.46 -50.92
N GLU A 682 -59.17 -36.13 -51.85
CA GLU A 682 -58.02 -36.98 -51.57
C GLU A 682 -56.82 -36.12 -51.13
N GLU A 683 -56.52 -35.01 -51.79
CA GLU A 683 -55.54 -33.99 -51.40
C GLU A 683 -55.88 -33.36 -50.04
N MET A 684 -57.16 -33.04 -49.77
CA MET A 684 -57.59 -32.54 -48.47
C MET A 684 -57.46 -33.62 -47.39
N GLN A 685 -57.70 -34.88 -47.72
CA GLN A 685 -57.52 -35.99 -46.77
C GLN A 685 -56.03 -36.24 -46.50
N THR A 686 -55.17 -36.29 -47.51
CA THR A 686 -53.71 -36.36 -47.31
C THR A 686 -53.19 -35.14 -46.57
N SER A 687 -53.72 -33.94 -46.83
CA SER A 687 -53.37 -32.73 -46.08
C SER A 687 -53.85 -32.78 -44.62
N GLN A 688 -54.99 -33.42 -44.32
CA GLN A 688 -55.42 -33.69 -42.94
C GLN A 688 -54.57 -34.77 -42.26
N GLU A 689 -54.13 -35.78 -43.00
CA GLU A 689 -53.24 -36.85 -42.51
C GLU A 689 -51.81 -36.32 -42.29
N GLU A 690 -51.30 -35.44 -43.16
CA GLU A 690 -50.05 -34.67 -42.98
C GLU A 690 -50.14 -33.68 -41.83
N LEU A 691 -51.24 -32.92 -41.69
CA LEU A 691 -51.46 -32.04 -40.54
C LEU A 691 -51.56 -32.82 -39.22
N LYS A 692 -52.13 -34.01 -39.24
CA LYS A 692 -52.16 -34.89 -38.06
C LYS A 692 -50.77 -35.46 -37.76
N SER A 693 -50.04 -35.93 -38.78
CA SER A 693 -48.68 -36.47 -38.64
C SER A 693 -47.70 -35.40 -38.15
N THR A 694 -47.75 -34.18 -38.69
CA THR A 694 -46.92 -33.06 -38.25
C THR A 694 -47.30 -32.54 -36.87
N ASN A 695 -48.57 -32.66 -36.46
CA ASN A 695 -48.97 -32.35 -35.08
C ASN A 695 -48.53 -33.44 -34.09
N GLU A 696 -48.52 -34.72 -34.49
CA GLU A 696 -47.96 -35.84 -33.71
C GLU A 696 -46.43 -35.75 -33.62
N GLU A 697 -45.75 -35.34 -34.69
CA GLU A 697 -44.30 -35.04 -34.71
C GLU A 697 -43.96 -33.78 -33.88
N LEU A 698 -44.79 -32.73 -33.93
CA LEU A 698 -44.66 -31.56 -33.05
C LEU A 698 -44.88 -31.93 -31.57
N GLN A 699 -45.82 -32.82 -31.26
CA GLN A 699 -45.97 -33.31 -29.89
C GLN A 699 -44.74 -34.13 -29.47
N SER A 700 -44.27 -35.07 -30.30
CA SER A 700 -43.08 -35.88 -30.02
C SER A 700 -41.81 -35.03 -29.81
N THR A 701 -41.60 -34.01 -30.65
CA THR A 701 -40.47 -33.08 -30.50
C THR A 701 -40.63 -32.16 -29.30
N ASN A 702 -41.84 -31.83 -28.88
CA ASN A 702 -42.09 -31.08 -27.64
C ASN A 702 -41.85 -31.94 -26.38
N GLU A 703 -42.18 -33.24 -26.43
CA GLU A 703 -41.85 -34.21 -25.37
C GLU A 703 -40.32 -34.46 -25.31
N GLU A 704 -39.63 -34.55 -26.44
CA GLU A 704 -38.16 -34.62 -26.52
C GLU A 704 -37.49 -33.32 -26.05
N LEU A 705 -38.05 -32.15 -26.38
CA LEU A 705 -37.62 -30.86 -25.86
C LEU A 705 -37.86 -30.74 -24.35
N GLN A 706 -38.93 -31.32 -23.80
CA GLN A 706 -39.13 -31.37 -22.35
C GLN A 706 -38.08 -32.29 -21.70
N SER A 707 -37.90 -33.51 -22.22
CA SER A 707 -36.90 -34.46 -21.71
C SER A 707 -35.48 -33.89 -21.75
N THR A 708 -35.10 -33.18 -22.81
CA THR A 708 -33.77 -32.54 -22.90
C THR A 708 -33.65 -31.30 -22.02
N ASN A 709 -34.74 -30.57 -21.73
CA ASN A 709 -34.74 -29.54 -20.68
C ASN A 709 -34.58 -30.16 -19.29
N GLU A 710 -35.23 -31.28 -18.98
CA GLU A 710 -35.07 -31.99 -17.71
C GLU A 710 -33.62 -32.49 -17.53
N GLU A 711 -33.03 -33.12 -18.56
CA GLU A 711 -31.62 -33.53 -18.57
C GLU A 711 -30.64 -32.33 -18.41
N LEU A 712 -30.93 -31.20 -19.08
CA LEU A 712 -30.17 -29.95 -18.90
C LEU A 712 -30.32 -29.36 -17.49
N THR A 713 -31.48 -29.46 -16.86
CA THR A 713 -31.65 -29.01 -15.46
C THR A 713 -30.89 -29.90 -14.48
N THR A 714 -30.90 -31.22 -14.63
CA THR A 714 -30.12 -32.11 -13.78
C THR A 714 -28.61 -31.92 -13.98
N SER A 715 -28.14 -31.79 -15.24
CA SER A 715 -26.73 -31.52 -15.53
C SER A 715 -26.27 -30.15 -14.96
N LYS A 716 -27.17 -29.16 -14.95
CA LYS A 716 -26.92 -27.86 -14.30
C LYS A 716 -26.83 -27.99 -12.77
N GLU A 717 -27.67 -28.80 -12.14
CA GLU A 717 -27.62 -29.05 -10.69
C GLU A 717 -26.33 -29.78 -10.28
N GLU A 718 -25.90 -30.80 -11.03
CA GLU A 718 -24.61 -31.46 -10.84
C GLU A 718 -23.43 -30.47 -10.98
N MET A 719 -23.43 -29.65 -12.04
CA MET A 719 -22.43 -28.59 -12.24
C MET A 719 -22.42 -27.55 -11.12
N GLN A 720 -23.57 -27.21 -10.55
CA GLN A 720 -23.65 -26.26 -9.45
C GLN A 720 -23.08 -26.87 -8.16
N SER A 721 -23.42 -28.12 -7.84
CA SER A 721 -22.87 -28.85 -6.70
C SER A 721 -21.34 -29.00 -6.78
N LEU A 722 -20.81 -29.35 -7.96
CA LEU A 722 -19.36 -29.50 -8.17
C LEU A 722 -18.62 -28.14 -8.09
N ASN A 723 -19.30 -27.03 -8.42
CA ASN A 723 -18.78 -25.68 -8.22
C ASN A 723 -18.77 -25.27 -6.74
N GLU A 724 -19.77 -25.69 -5.94
CA GLU A 724 -19.82 -25.48 -4.49
C GLU A 724 -18.71 -26.28 -3.76
N GLU A 725 -18.43 -27.52 -4.18
CA GLU A 725 -17.25 -28.27 -3.72
C GLU A 725 -15.94 -27.57 -4.10
N LEU A 726 -15.78 -27.14 -5.36
CA LEU A 726 -14.58 -26.41 -5.80
C LEU A 726 -14.37 -25.09 -5.05
N GLN A 727 -15.43 -24.33 -4.72
CA GLN A 727 -15.32 -23.12 -3.91
C GLN A 727 -14.91 -23.45 -2.47
N THR A 728 -15.41 -24.55 -1.90
CA THR A 728 -15.03 -25.04 -0.57
C THR A 728 -13.54 -25.44 -0.55
N VAL A 729 -13.08 -26.24 -1.52
CA VAL A 729 -11.66 -26.65 -1.64
C VAL A 729 -10.73 -25.46 -1.90
N ASN A 730 -11.13 -24.51 -2.74
CA ASN A 730 -10.35 -23.28 -2.95
C ASN A 730 -10.27 -22.43 -1.67
N SER A 731 -11.34 -22.37 -0.87
CA SER A 731 -11.36 -21.66 0.40
C SER A 731 -10.46 -22.33 1.44
N GLU A 732 -10.45 -23.66 1.52
CA GLU A 732 -9.48 -24.37 2.38
C GLU A 732 -8.03 -24.12 1.90
N LEU A 733 -7.77 -24.22 0.59
CA LEU A 733 -6.43 -24.00 0.04
C LEU A 733 -5.93 -22.56 0.29
N GLN A 734 -6.79 -21.56 0.14
CA GLN A 734 -6.47 -20.16 0.50
C GLN A 734 -6.16 -20.02 1.99
N ASN A 735 -6.91 -20.68 2.87
CA ASN A 735 -6.61 -20.71 4.31
C ASN A 735 -5.25 -21.36 4.60
N LYS A 736 -4.92 -22.51 3.98
CA LYS A 736 -3.58 -23.14 4.12
C LYS A 736 -2.45 -22.23 3.61
N VAL A 737 -2.65 -21.51 2.52
CA VAL A 737 -1.68 -20.53 2.00
C VAL A 737 -1.52 -19.34 2.96
N ALA A 738 -2.61 -18.84 3.55
CA ALA A 738 -2.57 -17.80 4.57
C ALA A 738 -1.85 -18.25 5.85
N ASP A 739 -2.09 -19.48 6.32
CA ASP A 739 -1.38 -20.09 7.46
C ASP A 739 0.12 -20.24 7.18
N PHE A 740 0.48 -20.76 6.00
CA PHE A 740 1.88 -20.86 5.58
C PHE A 740 2.55 -19.49 5.48
N SER A 741 1.86 -18.48 4.95
CA SER A 741 2.37 -17.11 4.88
C SER A 741 2.54 -16.49 6.27
N ARG A 742 1.65 -16.75 7.23
CA ARG A 742 1.81 -16.33 8.62
C ARG A 742 3.05 -16.98 9.24
N ALA A 743 3.14 -18.31 9.23
CA ALA A 743 4.28 -19.04 9.79
C ALA A 743 5.63 -18.64 9.16
N ASN A 744 5.69 -18.38 7.85
CA ASN A 744 6.92 -17.94 7.18
C ASN A 744 7.30 -16.48 7.51
N ASN A 745 6.31 -15.60 7.71
CA ASN A 745 6.52 -14.23 8.19
C ASN A 745 6.99 -14.23 9.65
N ASP A 746 6.36 -15.00 10.52
CA ASP A 746 6.75 -15.16 11.93
C ASP A 746 8.18 -15.72 12.03
N MET A 747 8.52 -16.73 11.21
CA MET A 747 9.89 -17.25 11.10
C MET A 747 10.89 -16.18 10.60
N LYS A 748 10.51 -15.34 9.63
CA LYS A 748 11.37 -14.22 9.19
C LYS A 748 11.58 -13.21 10.32
N ASN A 749 10.51 -12.84 11.01
CA ASN A 749 10.52 -11.86 12.08
C ASN A 749 11.38 -12.37 13.25
N LEU A 750 11.16 -13.60 13.72
CA LEU A 750 11.97 -14.24 14.76
C LEU A 750 13.47 -14.23 14.41
N LEU A 751 13.83 -14.70 13.21
CA LEU A 751 15.23 -14.75 12.78
C LEU A 751 15.87 -13.35 12.74
N ASN A 752 15.17 -12.35 12.21
CA ASN A 752 15.66 -10.96 12.20
C ASN A 752 15.75 -10.35 13.61
N SER A 753 14.78 -10.62 14.49
CA SER A 753 14.74 -10.10 15.87
C SER A 753 15.79 -10.71 16.80
N THR A 754 16.51 -11.76 16.40
CA THR A 754 17.69 -12.23 17.16
C THR A 754 18.92 -11.34 17.00
N GLU A 755 18.94 -10.42 16.03
CA GLU A 755 20.11 -9.63 15.59
C GLU A 755 21.33 -10.46 15.12
N ILE A 756 21.26 -11.80 15.13
CA ILE A 756 22.34 -12.68 14.68
C ILE A 756 22.36 -12.73 13.14
N ALA A 757 23.43 -12.18 12.57
CA ALA A 757 23.74 -12.34 11.15
C ALA A 757 23.90 -13.83 10.83
N THR A 758 23.00 -14.37 10.00
CA THR A 758 22.86 -15.81 9.74
C THR A 758 22.67 -16.07 8.25
N LEU A 759 23.36 -17.08 7.74
CA LEU A 759 23.35 -17.48 6.34
C LEU A 759 23.03 -18.99 6.23
N PHE A 760 21.96 -19.32 5.50
CA PHE A 760 21.54 -20.70 5.22
C PHE A 760 21.95 -21.09 3.80
N LEU A 761 22.66 -22.20 3.67
CA LEU A 761 23.18 -22.71 2.40
C LEU A 761 22.60 -24.10 2.07
N ASP A 762 22.63 -24.49 0.80
CA ASP A 762 22.45 -25.89 0.37
C ASP A 762 23.76 -26.71 0.46
N LYS A 763 23.83 -27.87 -0.20
CA LYS A 763 25.00 -28.77 -0.20
C LYS A 763 26.10 -28.27 -1.14
N GLU A 764 25.70 -27.54 -2.17
CA GLU A 764 26.52 -26.94 -3.23
C GLU A 764 27.10 -25.57 -2.80
N LEU A 765 26.67 -25.06 -1.63
CA LEU A 765 27.02 -23.77 -1.02
C LEU A 765 26.30 -22.54 -1.61
N ASN A 766 25.17 -22.75 -2.30
CA ASN A 766 24.30 -21.66 -2.73
C ASN A 766 23.43 -21.14 -1.58
N ILE A 767 23.12 -19.84 -1.61
CA ILE A 767 22.33 -19.18 -0.58
C ILE A 767 20.85 -19.55 -0.71
N ARG A 768 20.28 -20.16 0.32
CA ARG A 768 18.83 -20.47 0.42
C ARG A 768 18.05 -19.36 1.11
N ARG A 769 18.59 -18.82 2.20
CA ARG A 769 17.98 -17.77 3.04
C ARG A 769 19.06 -17.05 3.84
N PHE A 770 18.80 -15.82 4.27
CA PHE A 770 19.67 -15.08 5.18
C PHE A 770 18.85 -14.16 6.10
N THR A 771 19.47 -13.67 7.18
CA THR A 771 18.92 -12.59 8.03
C THR A 771 19.50 -11.24 7.63
N ASP A 772 18.72 -10.18 7.77
CA ASP A 772 19.10 -8.85 7.28
C ASP A 772 20.46 -8.33 7.82
N PRO A 773 20.89 -8.61 9.07
CA PRO A 773 22.22 -8.22 9.56
C PRO A 773 23.43 -8.82 8.80
N ILE A 774 23.26 -9.90 8.01
CA ILE A 774 24.39 -10.44 7.22
C ILE A 774 24.91 -9.44 6.17
N ALA A 775 24.07 -8.48 5.76
CA ALA A 775 24.39 -7.47 4.75
C ALA A 775 25.55 -6.54 5.17
N GLU A 776 25.84 -6.45 6.48
CA GLU A 776 27.02 -5.75 7.00
C GLU A 776 28.33 -6.50 6.75
N ILE A 777 28.28 -7.82 6.54
CA ILE A 777 29.43 -8.75 6.53
C ILE A 777 29.69 -9.27 5.11
N PHE A 778 28.64 -9.60 4.37
CA PHE A 778 28.64 -9.98 2.95
C PHE A 778 27.68 -9.04 2.21
N LYS A 779 28.05 -8.55 1.03
CA LYS A 779 27.21 -7.57 0.29
C LYS A 779 26.07 -8.22 -0.49
N VAL A 780 25.30 -9.10 0.17
CA VAL A 780 24.15 -9.84 -0.37
C VAL A 780 22.98 -8.93 -0.77
N ARG A 781 22.16 -9.42 -1.69
CA ARG A 781 20.81 -8.91 -1.99
C ARG A 781 19.83 -10.08 -2.08
N ALA A 782 18.53 -9.78 -2.04
CA ALA A 782 17.49 -10.80 -2.23
C ALA A 782 17.58 -11.53 -3.58
N SER A 783 18.25 -10.93 -4.58
CA SER A 783 18.55 -11.52 -5.89
C SER A 783 19.72 -12.52 -5.91
N ASP A 784 20.53 -12.60 -4.85
CA ASP A 784 21.65 -13.56 -4.76
C ASP A 784 21.23 -14.91 -4.14
N ILE A 785 19.94 -15.12 -3.88
CA ILE A 785 19.38 -16.43 -3.51
C ILE A 785 19.55 -17.39 -4.70
N GLY A 786 20.10 -18.57 -4.46
CA GLY A 786 20.49 -19.54 -5.48
C GLY A 786 21.91 -19.36 -6.04
N ARG A 787 22.70 -18.41 -5.53
CA ARG A 787 24.11 -18.19 -5.92
C ARG A 787 25.09 -18.72 -4.85
N PRO A 788 26.28 -19.24 -5.22
CA PRO A 788 27.33 -19.61 -4.27
C PRO A 788 27.77 -18.43 -3.40
N PHE A 789 27.81 -18.61 -2.07
CA PHE A 789 28.20 -17.52 -1.16
C PHE A 789 29.68 -17.09 -1.29
N THR A 790 30.52 -17.95 -1.89
CA THR A 790 31.93 -17.69 -2.18
C THR A 790 32.17 -16.61 -3.23
N ASP A 791 31.15 -16.30 -4.04
CA ASP A 791 31.25 -15.34 -5.14
C ASP A 791 30.92 -13.90 -4.70
N LEU A 792 30.71 -13.70 -3.40
CA LEU A 792 30.30 -12.45 -2.78
C LEU A 792 31.47 -11.73 -2.11
N VAL A 793 31.47 -10.41 -2.22
CA VAL A 793 32.41 -9.57 -1.47
C VAL A 793 32.08 -9.64 0.01
N SER A 794 33.08 -10.03 0.81
CA SER A 794 33.02 -10.09 2.27
C SER A 794 34.06 -9.16 2.89
N ASP A 795 33.72 -8.53 4.01
CA ASP A 795 34.63 -7.66 4.75
C ASP A 795 35.46 -8.43 5.80
N LEU A 796 35.29 -9.75 5.92
CA LEU A 796 35.99 -10.62 6.87
C LEU A 796 37.41 -10.98 6.40
N LYS A 797 38.39 -10.97 7.32
CA LYS A 797 39.77 -11.43 7.07
C LYS A 797 39.89 -12.96 7.16
N TYR A 798 38.93 -13.71 6.60
CA TYR A 798 38.84 -15.17 6.73
C TYR A 798 38.70 -15.88 5.36
N PRO A 799 39.79 -15.98 4.57
CA PRO A 799 39.73 -16.53 3.21
C PRO A 799 39.42 -18.04 3.15
N GLU A 800 39.64 -18.79 4.22
CA GLU A 800 39.44 -20.24 4.27
C GLU A 800 37.97 -20.65 4.54
N ILE A 801 37.06 -19.70 4.73
CA ILE A 801 35.65 -19.96 5.11
C ILE A 801 34.93 -20.95 4.18
N GLY A 802 35.20 -20.88 2.87
CA GLY A 802 34.62 -21.81 1.89
C GLY A 802 35.21 -23.23 1.95
N THR A 803 36.47 -23.38 2.37
CA THR A 803 37.10 -24.69 2.62
C THR A 803 36.55 -25.30 3.90
N ASN A 804 36.45 -24.51 4.96
CA ASN A 804 35.93 -24.96 6.25
C ASN A 804 34.44 -25.29 6.18
N ALA A 805 33.63 -24.58 5.40
CA ALA A 805 32.28 -24.98 5.04
C ALA A 805 32.20 -26.40 4.43
N LYS A 806 33.05 -26.72 3.44
CA LYS A 806 33.11 -28.05 2.82
C LYS A 806 33.55 -29.14 3.81
N LEU A 807 34.45 -28.81 4.76
CA LEU A 807 34.84 -29.72 5.83
C LEU A 807 33.69 -30.00 6.81
N VAL A 808 32.85 -29.01 7.16
CA VAL A 808 31.67 -29.23 8.01
C VAL A 808 30.63 -30.13 7.32
N ILE A 809 30.38 -29.95 6.00
CA ILE A 809 29.49 -30.87 5.24
C ILE A 809 30.03 -32.30 5.26
N LYS A 810 31.34 -32.49 5.09
CA LYS A 810 31.95 -33.82 5.01
C LYS A 810 32.08 -34.53 6.36
N ASN A 811 32.45 -33.79 7.41
CA ASN A 811 32.80 -34.36 8.71
C ASN A 811 31.65 -34.26 9.75
N LEU A 812 30.62 -33.45 9.47
CA LEU A 812 29.45 -33.18 10.33
C LEU A 812 29.76 -32.57 11.71
N THR A 813 31.02 -32.23 11.97
CA THR A 813 31.50 -31.50 13.14
C THR A 813 31.41 -29.99 12.90
N SER A 814 30.76 -29.24 13.80
CA SER A 814 30.73 -27.78 13.71
C SER A 814 32.11 -27.15 13.96
N ILE A 815 32.43 -26.08 13.22
CA ILE A 815 33.66 -25.28 13.40
C ILE A 815 33.28 -23.92 13.98
N GLU A 816 34.07 -23.40 14.92
CA GLU A 816 33.91 -22.07 15.49
C GLU A 816 35.25 -21.32 15.51
N THR A 817 35.26 -20.07 15.04
CA THR A 817 36.48 -19.27 14.81
C THR A 817 36.21 -17.78 15.02
N GLU A 818 37.04 -17.11 15.83
CA GLU A 818 37.03 -15.64 15.96
C GLU A 818 37.87 -15.00 14.84
N THR A 819 37.37 -13.90 14.25
CA THR A 819 38.11 -13.14 13.21
C THR A 819 37.75 -11.65 13.24
N GLU A 820 38.60 -10.85 12.59
CA GLU A 820 38.43 -9.40 12.43
C GLU A 820 37.95 -9.05 11.00
N THR A 821 37.21 -7.96 10.85
CA THR A 821 36.91 -7.35 9.54
C THR A 821 37.97 -6.34 9.11
N ASN A 822 37.89 -5.88 7.86
CA ASN A 822 38.67 -4.75 7.38
C ASN A 822 38.40 -3.44 8.16
N ASP A 823 37.23 -3.31 8.80
CA ASP A 823 36.87 -2.14 9.64
C ASP A 823 37.38 -2.24 11.10
N GLY A 824 38.05 -3.32 11.49
CA GLY A 824 38.45 -3.56 12.89
C GLY A 824 37.30 -4.01 13.80
N ARG A 825 36.20 -4.54 13.23
CA ARG A 825 35.12 -5.21 13.99
C ARG A 825 35.47 -6.68 14.18
N TRP A 826 35.21 -7.24 15.35
CA TRP A 826 35.49 -8.65 15.66
C TRP A 826 34.20 -9.47 15.71
N PHE A 827 34.22 -10.66 15.09
CA PHE A 827 33.10 -11.60 15.03
C PHE A 827 33.56 -13.01 15.43
N SER A 828 32.75 -13.71 16.22
CA SER A 828 32.79 -15.18 16.27
C SER A 828 31.94 -15.72 15.12
N ILE A 829 32.50 -16.64 14.34
CA ILE A 829 31.85 -17.32 13.22
C ILE A 829 31.69 -18.78 13.60
N LYS A 830 30.46 -19.29 13.54
CA LYS A 830 30.13 -20.70 13.79
C LYS A 830 29.49 -21.30 12.55
N ILE A 831 30.04 -22.42 12.08
CA ILE A 831 29.58 -23.16 10.90
C ILE A 831 29.03 -24.51 11.37
N MET A 832 27.76 -24.80 11.06
CA MET A 832 27.04 -25.99 11.53
C MET A 832 26.30 -26.68 10.38
N PRO A 833 26.18 -28.03 10.38
CA PRO A 833 25.40 -28.74 9.37
C PRO A 833 23.90 -28.53 9.59
N TYR A 834 23.16 -28.21 8.52
CA TYR A 834 21.71 -28.13 8.54
C TYR A 834 21.10 -29.51 8.30
N ARG A 835 20.15 -29.94 9.14
CA ARG A 835 19.45 -31.22 9.02
C ARG A 835 17.94 -31.00 8.91
N THR A 836 17.26 -31.84 8.13
CA THR A 836 15.80 -31.90 8.07
C THR A 836 15.21 -32.69 9.25
N ILE A 837 13.88 -32.74 9.33
CA ILE A 837 13.14 -33.53 10.33
C ILE A 837 13.46 -35.03 10.18
N ASP A 838 13.73 -35.49 8.95
CA ASP A 838 14.12 -36.86 8.60
C ASP A 838 15.62 -37.18 8.84
N ASP A 839 16.29 -36.38 9.66
CA ASP A 839 17.75 -36.37 9.94
C ASP A 839 18.69 -36.31 8.71
N HIS A 840 18.15 -35.98 7.54
CA HIS A 840 18.94 -35.82 6.32
C HIS A 840 19.67 -34.47 6.34
N ILE A 841 20.98 -34.48 6.06
CA ILE A 841 21.74 -33.25 5.87
C ILE A 841 21.26 -32.55 4.60
N ASP A 842 20.90 -31.27 4.73
CA ASP A 842 20.33 -30.45 3.65
C ASP A 842 21.06 -29.11 3.47
N GLY A 843 22.31 -29.04 3.95
CA GLY A 843 23.24 -27.92 3.72
C GLY A 843 23.93 -27.44 4.99
N LEU A 844 24.11 -26.13 5.12
CA LEU A 844 24.80 -25.49 6.25
C LEU A 844 24.02 -24.31 6.82
N VAL A 845 24.30 -23.99 8.08
CA VAL A 845 24.01 -22.71 8.71
C VAL A 845 25.34 -22.08 9.16
N LEU A 846 25.57 -20.82 8.79
CA LEU A 846 26.68 -20.01 9.29
C LEU A 846 26.10 -18.86 10.11
N THR A 847 26.50 -18.73 11.38
CA THR A 847 26.10 -17.63 12.29
C THR A 847 27.30 -16.78 12.66
N PHE A 848 27.11 -15.46 12.65
CA PHE A 848 28.16 -14.46 12.87
C PHE A 848 27.76 -13.54 14.03
N THR A 849 28.45 -13.66 15.17
CA THR A 849 28.14 -12.91 16.40
C THR A 849 29.19 -11.83 16.63
N ASN A 850 28.77 -10.57 16.73
CA ASN A 850 29.68 -9.43 16.94
C ASN A 850 30.23 -9.41 18.38
N ILE A 851 31.52 -9.71 18.54
CA ILE A 851 32.23 -9.78 19.83
C ILE A 851 33.12 -8.54 20.08
N THR A 852 33.03 -7.51 19.24
CA THR A 852 33.90 -6.30 19.32
C THR A 852 33.89 -5.64 20.70
N LYS A 853 32.73 -5.57 21.37
CA LYS A 853 32.62 -5.03 22.74
C LYS A 853 33.37 -5.90 23.76
N ALA A 854 33.24 -7.22 23.66
CA ALA A 854 33.93 -8.16 24.55
C ALA A 854 35.45 -8.09 24.36
N LYS A 855 35.95 -8.08 23.12
CA LYS A 855 37.39 -7.95 22.83
C LYS A 855 37.98 -6.62 23.29
N LYS A 856 37.26 -5.50 23.17
CA LYS A 856 37.72 -4.22 23.72
C LYS A 856 37.82 -4.27 25.25
N LEU A 857 36.79 -4.78 25.94
CA LEU A 857 36.82 -4.95 27.39
C LEU A 857 37.91 -5.94 27.85
N GLU A 858 38.19 -6.99 27.09
CA GLU A 858 39.28 -7.95 27.35
C GLU A 858 40.66 -7.25 27.31
N ILE A 859 40.87 -6.35 26.34
CA ILE A 859 42.09 -5.56 26.20
C ILE A 859 42.19 -4.49 27.31
N GLU A 860 41.13 -3.68 27.48
CA GLU A 860 41.07 -2.60 28.48
C GLU A 860 41.29 -3.14 29.91
N LEU A 861 40.69 -4.29 30.25
CA LEU A 861 40.86 -4.92 31.57
C LEU A 861 42.29 -5.46 31.77
N LYS A 862 42.95 -5.92 30.70
CA LYS A 862 44.35 -6.36 30.73
C LYS A 862 45.31 -5.20 30.94
N GLU A 863 45.08 -4.06 30.27
CA GLU A 863 45.85 -2.82 30.45
C GLU A 863 45.60 -2.19 31.84
N ALA A 864 44.36 -2.22 32.32
CA ALA A 864 44.00 -1.78 33.68
C ALA A 864 44.71 -2.61 34.76
N ASN A 865 44.77 -3.93 34.61
CA ASN A 865 45.49 -4.79 35.56
C ASN A 865 47.01 -4.51 35.59
N VAL A 866 47.64 -4.34 34.43
CA VAL A 866 49.09 -4.01 34.34
C VAL A 866 49.39 -2.64 34.96
N SER A 867 48.57 -1.62 34.67
CA SER A 867 48.75 -0.27 35.24
C SER A 867 48.44 -0.19 36.74
N LEU A 868 47.45 -0.94 37.24
CA LEU A 868 47.19 -1.08 38.68
C LEU A 868 48.35 -1.76 39.41
N GLN A 869 49.00 -2.75 38.80
CA GLN A 869 50.17 -3.41 39.39
C GLN A 869 51.35 -2.43 39.54
N LEU A 870 51.67 -1.67 38.49
CA LEU A 870 52.74 -0.68 38.49
C LEU A 870 52.48 0.48 39.47
N ASN A 871 51.23 0.96 39.56
CA ASN A 871 50.83 2.01 40.49
C ASN A 871 50.91 1.57 41.96
N ARG A 872 50.66 0.29 42.27
CA ARG A 872 50.81 -0.24 43.64
C ARG A 872 52.27 -0.29 44.09
N GLU A 873 53.17 -0.72 43.20
CA GLU A 873 54.61 -0.82 43.50
C GLU A 873 55.24 0.56 43.73
N THR A 874 54.98 1.51 42.83
CA THR A 874 55.45 2.90 42.95
C THR A 874 54.87 3.63 44.17
N HIS A 875 53.58 3.46 44.48
CA HIS A 875 52.97 4.08 45.66
C HIS A 875 53.54 3.54 46.98
N TYR A 876 53.73 2.22 47.09
CA TYR A 876 54.39 1.60 48.25
C TYR A 876 55.80 2.18 48.45
N ARG A 877 56.58 2.25 47.38
CA ARG A 877 57.97 2.72 47.43
C ARG A 877 58.07 4.18 47.87
N HIS A 878 57.23 5.08 47.35
CA HIS A 878 57.21 6.47 47.79
C HIS A 878 56.80 6.64 49.26
N LEU A 879 55.84 5.87 49.77
CA LEU A 879 55.47 5.92 51.20
C LEU A 879 56.61 5.39 52.10
N PHE A 880 57.31 4.34 51.67
CA PHE A 880 58.44 3.77 52.40
C PHE A 880 59.64 4.72 52.44
N GLU A 881 60.01 5.30 51.29
CA GLU A 881 61.18 6.19 51.15
C GLU A 881 60.97 7.57 51.79
N SER A 882 59.72 8.08 51.90
CA SER A 882 59.40 9.41 52.45
C SER A 882 59.10 9.44 53.96
N ALA A 883 59.06 8.29 54.63
CA ALA A 883 58.71 8.21 56.04
C ALA A 883 59.75 8.86 56.96
N LYS A 884 59.28 9.68 57.92
CA LYS A 884 60.09 10.38 58.93
C LYS A 884 60.35 9.58 60.21
N ASP A 885 59.85 8.35 60.27
CA ASP A 885 60.26 7.34 61.23
C ASP A 885 61.13 6.32 60.47
N GLY A 886 62.10 5.71 61.16
CA GLY A 886 62.90 4.63 60.58
C GLY A 886 62.04 3.39 60.38
N ILE A 887 61.99 2.84 59.17
CA ILE A 887 61.23 1.63 58.85
C ILE A 887 62.19 0.52 58.46
N LEU A 888 62.04 -0.63 59.13
CA LEU A 888 62.82 -1.84 58.90
C LEU A 888 61.86 -3.01 58.63
N MET A 889 62.13 -3.78 57.59
CA MET A 889 61.34 -4.95 57.19
C MET A 889 62.16 -6.21 57.43
N LEU A 890 61.58 -7.20 58.12
CA LEU A 890 62.21 -8.48 58.43
C LEU A 890 61.37 -9.65 57.92
N ASP A 891 62.06 -10.70 57.46
CA ASP A 891 61.48 -12.04 57.36
C ASP A 891 61.18 -12.58 58.76
N ALA A 892 59.96 -13.06 59.00
CA ALA A 892 59.50 -13.39 60.34
C ALA A 892 59.97 -14.76 60.87
N GLU A 893 60.63 -15.58 60.06
CA GLU A 893 61.07 -16.92 60.43
C GLU A 893 62.59 -16.96 60.69
N THR A 894 63.37 -16.27 59.86
CA THR A 894 64.83 -16.11 59.98
C THR A 894 65.26 -14.88 60.78
N GLY A 895 64.44 -13.83 60.84
CA GLY A 895 64.81 -12.54 61.44
C GLY A 895 65.80 -11.71 60.61
N LYS A 896 66.07 -12.12 59.35
CA LYS A 896 66.86 -11.35 58.38
C LYS A 896 66.14 -10.09 57.93
N ILE A 897 66.89 -9.00 57.75
CA ILE A 897 66.38 -7.76 57.17
C ILE A 897 66.22 -7.91 55.66
N THR A 898 65.01 -7.65 55.17
CA THR A 898 64.64 -7.72 53.75
C THR A 898 64.59 -6.34 53.10
N ASP A 899 64.28 -5.28 53.86
CA ASP A 899 64.37 -3.90 53.39
C ASP A 899 64.53 -2.89 54.55
N VAL A 900 65.05 -1.70 54.24
CA VAL A 900 65.27 -0.58 55.17
C VAL A 900 65.09 0.75 54.45
N ASN A 901 64.43 1.73 55.10
CA ASN A 901 64.18 3.04 54.52
C ASN A 901 65.36 4.03 54.67
N PRO A 902 65.43 5.10 53.85
CA PRO A 902 66.53 6.07 53.88
C PRO A 902 66.69 6.77 55.23
N PHE A 903 65.58 7.07 55.91
CA PHE A 903 65.63 7.75 57.22
C PHE A 903 66.39 6.93 58.27
N LEU A 904 66.24 5.60 58.31
CA LEU A 904 66.97 4.77 59.28
C LEU A 904 68.46 4.62 58.93
N ILE A 905 68.79 4.63 57.64
CA ILE A 905 70.16 4.71 57.11
C ILE A 905 70.84 5.99 57.60
N ASP A 906 70.20 7.15 57.41
CA ASP A 906 70.74 8.46 57.80
C ASP A 906 70.84 8.61 59.33
N LEU A 907 69.84 8.14 60.08
CA LEU A 907 69.77 8.25 61.54
C LEU A 907 70.92 7.49 62.24
N LEU A 908 71.26 6.29 61.74
CA LEU A 908 72.24 5.40 62.38
C LEU A 908 73.60 5.39 61.68
N GLY A 909 73.68 5.87 60.44
CA GLY A 909 74.92 6.02 59.68
C GLY A 909 75.48 4.72 59.08
N TYR A 910 74.63 3.72 58.84
CA TYR A 910 74.97 2.45 58.18
C TYR A 910 74.43 2.43 56.75
N SER A 911 75.15 1.86 55.80
CA SER A 911 74.68 1.71 54.41
C SER A 911 73.58 0.65 54.27
N LYS A 912 72.79 0.70 53.19
CA LYS A 912 71.72 -0.29 52.93
C LYS A 912 72.25 -1.72 52.84
N GLU A 913 73.41 -1.90 52.22
CA GLU A 913 74.14 -3.18 52.09
C GLU A 913 74.62 -3.72 53.44
N GLU A 914 74.85 -2.85 54.44
CA GLU A 914 75.17 -3.27 55.80
C GLU A 914 73.96 -3.72 56.62
N PHE A 915 72.74 -3.34 56.23
CA PHE A 915 71.50 -3.81 56.84
C PHE A 915 71.02 -5.13 56.25
N LEU A 916 70.97 -5.23 54.91
CA LEU A 916 70.33 -6.34 54.20
C LEU A 916 70.92 -7.70 54.54
N GLU A 917 70.07 -8.73 54.50
CA GLU A 917 70.39 -10.15 54.70
C GLU A 917 71.02 -10.56 56.05
N LYS A 918 71.43 -9.61 56.91
CA LYS A 918 71.83 -9.89 58.28
C LYS A 918 70.59 -10.03 59.16
N ALA A 919 70.69 -10.83 60.21
CA ALA A 919 69.65 -10.88 61.23
C ALA A 919 69.69 -9.62 62.12
N ILE A 920 68.53 -9.19 62.63
CA ILE A 920 68.41 -7.94 63.39
C ILE A 920 69.34 -7.85 64.62
N TRP A 921 69.74 -8.97 65.22
CA TRP A 921 70.69 -9.06 66.34
C TRP A 921 72.18 -9.06 65.93
N GLU A 922 72.50 -9.05 64.63
CA GLU A 922 73.88 -9.08 64.11
C GLU A 922 74.43 -7.68 63.81
N ILE A 923 73.57 -6.66 63.82
CA ILE A 923 73.94 -5.26 63.55
C ILE A 923 74.31 -4.54 64.85
N GLY A 924 75.43 -3.81 64.82
CA GLY A 924 76.15 -3.31 66.00
C GLY A 924 75.27 -2.67 67.07
N PHE A 925 74.37 -1.77 66.66
CA PHE A 925 73.52 -0.99 67.57
C PHE A 925 72.41 -1.81 68.28
N LEU A 926 72.21 -3.09 67.93
CA LEU A 926 71.26 -4.00 68.57
C LEU A 926 71.92 -5.26 69.18
N LYS A 927 73.26 -5.37 69.16
CA LYS A 927 73.99 -6.54 69.67
C LYS A 927 73.91 -6.73 71.18
N ASP A 928 74.06 -5.65 71.95
CA ASP A 928 74.29 -5.72 73.42
C ASP A 928 73.02 -5.95 74.26
N ILE A 929 71.96 -6.48 73.67
CA ILE A 929 70.74 -6.87 74.39
C ILE A 929 70.45 -8.34 74.08
N VAL A 930 70.91 -9.24 74.95
CA VAL A 930 70.62 -10.69 74.91
C VAL A 930 69.11 -10.96 74.82
N ALA A 931 68.30 -10.13 75.49
CA ALA A 931 66.84 -10.21 75.43
C ALA A 931 66.25 -9.98 74.03
N ASN A 932 66.98 -9.40 73.05
CA ASN A 932 66.44 -9.17 71.70
C ASN A 932 66.06 -10.47 70.98
N LYS A 933 66.80 -11.57 71.23
CA LYS A 933 66.48 -12.87 70.61
C LYS A 933 65.27 -13.55 71.27
N GLU A 934 65.14 -13.44 72.59
CA GLU A 934 63.96 -13.89 73.33
C GLU A 934 62.72 -13.07 73.00
N LYS A 935 62.87 -11.75 72.84
CA LYS A 935 61.81 -10.81 72.42
C LYS A 935 61.42 -10.98 70.96
N PHE A 936 62.34 -11.40 70.09
CA PHE A 936 62.00 -11.83 68.72
C PHE A 936 61.15 -13.12 68.75
N LEU A 937 61.50 -14.10 69.59
CA LEU A 937 60.67 -15.29 69.85
C LEU A 937 59.33 -14.95 70.52
N GLU A 938 59.28 -13.88 71.32
CA GLU A 938 58.04 -13.34 71.88
C GLU A 938 57.18 -12.68 70.78
N LEU A 939 57.76 -11.90 69.86
CA LEU A 939 57.07 -11.30 68.72
C LEU A 939 56.72 -12.31 67.62
N GLN A 940 57.36 -13.47 67.58
CA GLN A 940 56.85 -14.58 66.78
C GLN A 940 55.49 -15.09 67.31
N LYS A 941 55.20 -14.90 68.61
CA LYS A 941 53.97 -15.33 69.32
C LYS A 941 52.94 -14.22 69.54
N LYS A 942 53.38 -13.00 69.91
CA LYS A 942 52.57 -11.78 70.09
C LYS A 942 52.59 -10.95 68.80
N ARG A 943 51.47 -10.34 68.41
CA ARG A 943 51.37 -9.56 67.16
C ARG A 943 52.15 -8.24 67.17
N ILE A 944 52.41 -7.67 68.36
CA ILE A 944 53.01 -6.34 68.56
C ILE A 944 53.99 -6.38 69.74
N ILE A 945 55.13 -5.69 69.62
CA ILE A 945 56.00 -5.26 70.74
C ILE A 945 56.30 -3.77 70.60
N HIS A 946 56.46 -3.07 71.72
CA HIS A 946 56.75 -1.63 71.80
C HIS A 946 57.73 -1.35 72.94
N TYR A 947 58.67 -0.41 72.73
CA TYR A 947 59.59 0.14 73.72
C TYR A 947 59.61 1.67 73.59
N ASP A 948 59.18 2.38 74.63
CA ASP A 948 59.12 3.85 74.65
C ASP A 948 60.47 4.57 74.78
N ASN A 949 61.56 3.85 75.11
CA ASN A 949 62.83 4.48 75.52
C ASN A 949 64.04 3.54 75.35
N LEU A 950 64.31 3.12 74.11
CA LEU A 950 65.45 2.27 73.78
C LEU A 950 66.68 3.14 73.42
N PRO A 951 67.81 3.06 74.16
CA PRO A 951 69.05 3.71 73.74
C PRO A 951 69.71 2.88 72.62
N LEU A 952 69.88 3.50 71.44
CA LEU A 952 70.72 3.00 70.36
C LEU A 952 72.00 3.82 70.25
N GLU A 953 73.03 3.28 69.60
CA GLU A 953 74.28 3.97 69.33
C GLU A 953 74.59 3.94 67.83
N SER A 954 74.77 5.10 67.20
CA SER A 954 75.07 5.19 65.77
C SER A 954 76.50 4.70 65.46
N LEU A 955 76.80 4.46 64.18
CA LEU A 955 78.16 4.08 63.72
C LEU A 955 79.24 5.11 64.15
N LYS A 956 78.84 6.34 64.52
CA LYS A 956 79.70 7.44 64.96
C LYS A 956 79.78 7.59 66.49
N GLY A 957 79.31 6.61 67.26
CA GLY A 957 79.31 6.64 68.73
C GLY A 957 78.32 7.63 69.36
N LYS A 958 77.36 8.17 68.59
CA LYS A 958 76.31 9.05 69.12
C LYS A 958 75.21 8.18 69.71
N LYS A 959 74.91 8.36 71.00
CA LYS A 959 73.71 7.79 71.61
C LYS A 959 72.45 8.54 71.15
N ILE A 960 71.45 7.77 70.72
CA ILE A 960 70.16 8.21 70.21
C ILE A 960 69.10 7.44 71.00
N TYR A 961 68.13 8.14 71.57
CA TYR A 961 67.01 7.49 72.25
C TYR A 961 65.86 7.34 71.27
N VAL A 962 65.35 6.12 71.12
CA VAL A 962 64.27 5.82 70.17
C VAL A 962 63.06 5.19 70.85
N GLU A 963 61.89 5.51 70.31
CA GLU A 963 60.70 4.67 70.43
C GLU A 963 60.78 3.58 69.35
N PHE A 964 60.68 2.31 69.76
CA PHE A 964 60.77 1.15 68.87
C PHE A 964 59.47 0.34 68.94
N ILE A 965 58.71 0.31 67.84
CA ILE A 965 57.49 -0.50 67.68
C ILE A 965 57.78 -1.59 66.67
N SER A 966 57.21 -2.79 66.83
CA SER A 966 57.32 -3.87 65.85
C SER A 966 56.02 -4.65 65.73
N ASN A 967 55.54 -4.78 64.50
CA ASN A 967 54.24 -5.38 64.16
C ASN A 967 54.45 -6.56 63.22
N LYS A 968 53.81 -7.70 63.50
CA LYS A 968 53.87 -8.92 62.67
C LYS A 968 52.58 -9.09 61.86
N TYR A 969 52.70 -9.23 60.55
CA TYR A 969 51.59 -9.49 59.62
C TYR A 969 51.96 -10.54 58.55
N THR A 970 51.02 -10.82 57.65
CA THR A 970 51.17 -11.84 56.60
C THR A 970 50.81 -11.23 55.24
N VAL A 971 51.61 -11.49 54.21
CA VAL A 971 51.40 -11.05 52.83
C VAL A 971 51.68 -12.22 51.91
N ALA A 972 50.67 -12.65 51.13
CA ALA A 972 50.78 -13.81 50.23
C ALA A 972 51.41 -15.05 50.92
N ASP A 973 50.84 -15.45 52.06
CA ASP A 973 51.27 -16.52 52.97
C ASP A 973 52.67 -16.39 53.62
N HIS A 974 53.53 -15.49 53.15
CA HIS A 974 54.76 -15.12 53.84
C HIS A 974 54.49 -14.24 55.07
N LYS A 975 55.18 -14.54 56.18
CA LYS A 975 55.06 -13.80 57.44
C LYS A 975 56.16 -12.75 57.49
N VAL A 976 55.79 -11.49 57.73
CA VAL A 976 56.69 -10.34 57.70
C VAL A 976 56.56 -9.56 59.01
N ILE A 977 57.67 -9.02 59.50
CA ILE A 977 57.71 -8.12 60.65
C ILE A 977 58.15 -6.75 60.17
N GLN A 978 57.40 -5.72 60.53
CA GLN A 978 57.76 -4.32 60.27
C GLN A 978 58.07 -3.63 61.58
N CYS A 979 59.29 -3.11 61.70
CA CYS A 979 59.72 -2.28 62.82
C CYS A 979 59.61 -0.80 62.44
N PHE A 980 59.11 0.03 63.36
CA PHE A 980 59.14 1.48 63.30
C PHE A 980 60.05 2.00 64.41
N ILE A 981 60.96 2.91 64.07
CA ILE A 981 62.03 3.40 64.94
C ILE A 981 62.02 4.94 64.89
N ARG A 982 61.45 5.57 65.90
CA ARG A 982 61.29 7.04 65.98
C ARG A 982 62.33 7.64 66.91
N ASP A 983 63.10 8.63 66.44
CA ASP A 983 63.99 9.40 67.31
C ASP A 983 63.17 10.26 68.30
N ILE A 984 63.42 10.06 69.59
CA ILE A 984 62.82 10.81 70.70
C ILE A 984 63.90 11.52 71.54
N THR A 985 65.13 11.62 71.03
CA THR A 985 66.28 12.18 71.76
C THR A 985 66.01 13.61 72.24
N GLU A 986 65.41 14.47 71.41
CA GLU A 986 65.04 15.84 71.82
C GLU A 986 63.99 15.85 72.94
N LYS A 987 62.95 15.03 72.82
CA LYS A 987 61.91 14.87 73.86
C LYS A 987 62.54 14.42 75.18
N LYS A 988 63.40 13.40 75.16
CA LYS A 988 64.03 12.89 76.38
C LYS A 988 65.04 13.87 76.97
N LEU A 989 65.82 14.58 76.16
CA LEU A 989 66.70 15.66 76.64
C LEU A 989 65.87 16.78 77.29
N ALA A 990 64.73 17.15 76.72
CA ALA A 990 63.81 18.10 77.34
C ALA A 990 63.24 17.57 78.67
N GLU A 991 62.83 16.30 78.74
CA GLU A 991 62.38 15.65 79.99
C GLU A 991 63.48 15.60 81.06
N GLU A 992 64.73 15.27 80.69
CA GLU A 992 65.88 15.26 81.59
C GLU A 992 66.27 16.67 82.08
N ILE A 993 66.08 17.72 81.26
CA ILE A 993 66.23 19.12 81.67
C ILE A 993 65.10 19.52 82.64
N LEU A 994 63.86 19.10 82.37
CA LEU A 994 62.70 19.36 83.24
C LEU A 994 62.79 18.60 84.58
N LEU A 995 63.49 17.47 84.61
CA LEU A 995 63.83 16.71 85.83
C LEU A 995 65.04 17.27 86.59
N LYS A 996 65.93 18.05 85.95
CA LYS A 996 67.06 18.74 86.60
C LYS A 996 66.71 20.15 87.10
N ASN A 997 65.57 20.69 86.68
CA ASN A 997 65.02 21.97 87.14
C ASN A 997 63.90 21.77 88.19
N LYS A 998 63.96 20.67 88.95
CA LYS A 998 63.10 20.31 90.09
C LYS A 998 63.94 19.86 91.26
#